data_AF-A0A812PLR0-F1
#
_entry.id   AF-A0A812PLR0-F1
#
_cell.length_a   1.000
_cell.length_b   1.000
_cell.length_c   1.000
_cell.angle_alpha   90.00
_cell.angle_beta   90.00
_cell.angle_gamma   90.00
#
_symmetry.space_group_name_H-M   'P 1'
#
loop_
_entity.id
_entity.type
_entity.pdbx_description
1 polymer ?
#
loop_
_entity_poly.entity_id
_entity_poly.type
_entity_poly.pdbx_seq_one_letter_code
_entity_poly.pdbx_strand_id
1 'polypeptide(L)'
;MTSGSDALAAYIHDIEHGTVVLIGARDEASKNLTDTAKAAIKTCGATMIDGLSHRGAYALVGIKGGPALAEDIKRTTEGYAVAVARMEVVFSPKSKMPICDARVPVLPVEGYLSQGNLNLDAGCRYNLYETAQATQCLQGSWIVLTGSSNTLLEFGNLVNLLAPDEYHIRRDGKMIDTSAAVDAVIENGQVTHWETISNELPECRQVDIAVANQNRAECKKAIENLVVRAPAYGSGSVRITFLLSYFWYRTSLALEVVGEDTLWSGAEVAVVTQVGAWYSACVEERNNDSCPRKELLAMDRDPAIQVFKDEMEEVFWQMDSFCTGGGRAATLGCNVQTISWANEVRDNENFQVMNAQIEQAMAVRQSSSFRLIDVFRLGGSMPFEVVEGHGSQILNLWVWTVMFNAMCPAALAARGAYAVWAGNLCSGTEARFENCPDYSSSCLNGRRCKKWECMNSIPCTLTVTDLPLVGNTEGLCDDRMNITEFLADPILMDEPLDLDACHRGSLRPRLWCLQDVEWLLPLVSVIAALCIVGVQYAWETSRQKATRQSLESSKEDMSEARAVEADKTVTIQVHDEFEVGQEVPQEKPSADASKLRATNGEFAEDVMSSAPYAMKPKTHIEQLNSEATEAAMDINKPECHANAEEDLQKLEAREAKESATADTARLAQMVGTRKAGNRYPLGLARFMGSTHVALGNLFAKGATHPVYFFGWGFTWVPCFFMLSGFVLFSAYLKNPKEETMIQYVLRRSTTIYPLYAFSLIPAFIMQKSLGTMSADWPTLLAQSFLLQA
;
A
#
# COMPACT_ATOMS: atom_id res chain seq x y z
N MET A 1 9.62 -5.14 27.42
CA MET A 1 9.07 -5.41 26.06
C MET A 1 8.02 -6.52 26.10
N THR A 2 7.19 -6.63 27.15
CA THR A 2 6.22 -7.75 27.25
C THR A 2 4.89 -7.46 26.57
N SER A 3 4.52 -6.18 26.39
CA SER A 3 3.21 -5.74 25.89
C SER A 3 2.73 -6.45 24.63
N GLY A 4 3.60 -6.70 23.63
CA GLY A 4 3.21 -7.45 22.43
C GLY A 4 2.93 -8.94 22.68
N SER A 5 3.62 -9.55 23.64
CA SER A 5 3.38 -10.93 24.09
C SER A 5 2.12 -11.02 24.95
N ASP A 6 1.91 -10.05 25.84
CA ASP A 6 0.75 -10.01 26.72
C ASP A 6 -0.53 -9.69 25.91
N ALA A 7 -0.44 -8.85 24.87
CA ALA A 7 -1.51 -8.63 23.89
C ALA A 7 -1.80 -9.87 23.02
N LEU A 8 -0.77 -10.64 22.62
CA LEU A 8 -0.97 -11.93 21.95
C LEU A 8 -1.68 -12.94 22.87
N ALA A 9 -1.36 -12.93 24.17
CA ALA A 9 -2.00 -13.80 25.16
C ALA A 9 -3.49 -13.43 25.36
N ALA A 10 -3.81 -12.13 25.39
CA ALA A 10 -5.19 -11.64 25.43
C ALA A 10 -5.96 -12.01 24.15
N TYR A 11 -5.42 -11.70 22.97
CA TYR A 11 -6.04 -12.06 21.69
C TYR A 11 -6.32 -13.57 21.58
N ILE A 12 -5.38 -14.42 21.98
CA ILE A 12 -5.60 -15.88 22.00
C ILE A 12 -6.59 -16.30 23.10
N HIS A 13 -6.76 -15.53 24.18
CA HIS A 13 -7.81 -15.78 25.19
C HIS A 13 -9.20 -15.49 24.63
N ASP A 14 -9.36 -14.37 23.93
CA ASP A 14 -10.64 -13.80 23.50
C ASP A 14 -11.27 -14.47 22.27
N ILE A 15 -10.47 -15.20 21.45
CA ILE A 15 -11.01 -16.00 20.33
C ILE A 15 -11.76 -17.25 20.81
N GLU A 16 -12.82 -17.62 20.07
CA GLU A 16 -13.73 -18.70 20.42
C GLU A 16 -13.12 -20.11 20.35
N HIS A 17 -13.65 -21.03 21.16
CA HIS A 17 -13.30 -22.45 21.05
C HIS A 17 -13.78 -23.03 19.72
N GLY A 18 -12.86 -23.68 18.99
CA GLY A 18 -13.05 -24.15 17.62
C GLY A 18 -12.35 -23.30 16.56
N THR A 19 -11.95 -22.06 16.86
CA THR A 19 -11.20 -21.21 15.91
C THR A 19 -9.88 -21.86 15.50
N VAL A 20 -9.62 -21.94 14.18
CA VAL A 20 -8.32 -22.35 13.63
C VAL A 20 -7.33 -21.19 13.78
N VAL A 21 -6.15 -21.46 14.35
CA VAL A 21 -5.14 -20.45 14.68
C VAL A 21 -3.83 -20.77 13.96
N LEU A 22 -3.34 -19.81 13.18
CA LEU A 22 -2.04 -19.87 12.52
C LEU A 22 -1.04 -19.02 13.33
N ILE A 23 0.06 -19.61 13.78
CA ILE A 23 1.09 -18.90 14.55
C ILE A 23 2.46 -19.17 13.96
N GLY A 24 3.13 -18.12 13.51
CA GLY A 24 4.54 -18.14 13.11
C GLY A 24 5.38 -17.29 14.05
N ALA A 25 6.55 -17.80 14.45
CA ALA A 25 7.53 -17.05 15.24
C ALA A 25 8.93 -17.20 14.61
N ARG A 26 9.72 -16.13 14.64
CA ARG A 26 11.07 -16.07 14.07
C ARG A 26 11.96 -15.21 14.94
N ASP A 27 13.26 -15.48 14.92
CA ASP A 27 14.28 -14.75 15.67
C ASP A 27 14.02 -14.89 17.19
N GLU A 28 14.19 -13.86 18.00
CA GLU A 28 14.30 -14.01 19.47
C GLU A 28 12.97 -14.24 20.24
N ALA A 29 12.05 -15.01 19.67
CA ALA A 29 10.80 -15.43 20.30
C ALA A 29 11.00 -16.14 21.65
N SER A 30 12.12 -16.85 21.83
CA SER A 30 12.52 -17.56 23.05
C SER A 30 12.60 -16.69 24.31
N LYS A 31 12.98 -15.41 24.17
CA LYS A 31 13.01 -14.43 25.29
C LYS A 31 11.81 -13.49 25.29
N ASN A 32 11.23 -13.23 24.11
CA ASN A 32 10.20 -12.20 23.94
C ASN A 32 8.78 -12.72 24.21
N LEU A 33 8.52 -14.04 24.06
CA LEU A 33 7.25 -14.64 24.48
C LEU A 33 7.27 -14.94 25.99
N THR A 34 6.39 -14.23 26.71
CA THR A 34 6.07 -14.48 28.12
C THR A 34 5.42 -15.84 28.29
N ASP A 35 5.59 -16.46 29.46
CA ASP A 35 5.02 -17.79 29.71
C ASP A 35 3.48 -17.78 29.70
N THR A 36 2.86 -16.62 29.96
CA THR A 36 1.44 -16.35 29.71
C THR A 36 1.06 -16.53 28.23
N ALA A 37 1.85 -15.99 27.30
CA ALA A 37 1.61 -16.17 25.87
C ALA A 37 1.88 -17.60 25.42
N LYS A 38 2.93 -18.26 25.93
CA LYS A 38 3.16 -19.69 25.67
C LYS A 38 2.00 -20.55 26.18
N ALA A 39 1.45 -20.24 27.36
CA ALA A 39 0.28 -20.91 27.89
C ALA A 39 -0.98 -20.67 27.04
N ALA A 40 -1.18 -19.44 26.55
CA ALA A 40 -2.26 -19.13 25.61
C ALA A 40 -2.11 -19.92 24.30
N ILE A 41 -0.90 -19.98 23.71
CA ILE A 41 -0.58 -20.77 22.51
C ILE A 41 -0.83 -22.28 22.73
N LYS A 42 -0.59 -22.82 23.93
CA LYS A 42 -0.98 -24.20 24.29
C LYS A 42 -2.50 -24.40 24.32
N THR A 43 -3.31 -23.37 24.56
CA THR A 43 -4.77 -23.47 24.37
C THR A 43 -5.18 -23.60 22.90
N CYS A 44 -4.26 -23.36 21.95
CA CYS A 44 -4.44 -23.69 20.53
C CYS A 44 -3.90 -25.09 20.16
N GLY A 45 -3.58 -25.92 21.16
CA GLY A 45 -3.11 -27.30 20.99
C GLY A 45 -1.60 -27.47 20.83
N ALA A 46 -0.82 -26.40 20.95
CA ALA A 46 0.63 -26.44 20.83
C ALA A 46 1.32 -27.30 21.91
N THR A 47 2.38 -27.99 21.52
CA THR A 47 3.16 -28.93 22.35
C THR A 47 4.66 -28.64 22.37
N MET A 48 5.19 -27.96 21.34
CA MET A 48 6.60 -27.66 21.13
C MET A 48 6.99 -26.22 21.50
N ILE A 49 6.02 -25.33 21.77
CA ILE A 49 6.24 -23.90 22.04
C ILE A 49 7.21 -23.58 23.20
N ASP A 50 7.38 -24.49 24.18
CA ASP A 50 8.38 -24.32 25.25
C ASP A 50 9.82 -24.59 24.78
N GLY A 51 10.00 -25.28 23.64
CA GLY A 51 11.30 -25.64 23.07
C GLY A 51 12.00 -24.51 22.29
N LEU A 52 11.44 -23.29 22.30
CA LEU A 52 11.98 -22.13 21.57
C LEU A 52 13.44 -21.83 21.96
N SER A 53 14.34 -22.04 21.01
CA SER A 53 15.75 -21.66 21.13
C SER A 53 16.00 -20.21 20.72
N HIS A 54 17.09 -19.63 21.23
CA HIS A 54 17.67 -18.37 20.75
C HIS A 54 17.67 -18.27 19.23
N ARG A 55 17.07 -17.22 18.68
CA ARG A 55 16.92 -16.96 17.24
C ARG A 55 16.38 -18.14 16.40
N GLY A 56 15.54 -18.99 16.99
CA GLY A 56 14.88 -20.09 16.30
C GLY A 56 13.73 -19.65 15.38
N ALA A 57 13.06 -20.63 14.79
CA ALA A 57 11.78 -20.48 14.11
C ALA A 57 10.77 -21.50 14.64
N TYR A 58 9.49 -21.14 14.60
CA TYR A 58 8.38 -21.96 15.07
C TYR A 58 7.15 -21.71 14.20
N ALA A 59 6.38 -22.76 13.92
CA ALA A 59 5.14 -22.71 13.15
C ALA A 59 4.08 -23.62 13.76
N LEU A 60 2.84 -23.16 13.80
CA LEU A 60 1.67 -23.89 14.30
C LEU A 60 0.47 -23.65 13.38
N VAL A 61 -0.22 -24.74 13.04
CA VAL A 61 -1.62 -24.75 12.64
C VAL A 61 -2.39 -25.43 13.77
N GLY A 62 -3.12 -24.67 14.58
CA GLY A 62 -3.79 -25.13 15.79
C GLY A 62 -5.29 -24.91 15.79
N ILE A 63 -5.98 -25.43 16.80
CA ILE A 63 -7.40 -25.14 17.07
C ILE A 63 -7.52 -24.66 18.52
N LYS A 64 -8.15 -23.50 18.73
CA LYS A 64 -8.46 -22.97 20.06
C LYS A 64 -9.38 -23.94 20.80
N GLY A 65 -8.93 -24.43 21.96
CA GLY A 65 -9.59 -25.48 22.73
C GLY A 65 -9.44 -26.90 22.18
N GLY A 66 -8.66 -27.09 21.11
CA GLY A 66 -8.42 -28.38 20.44
C GLY A 66 -6.94 -28.75 20.36
N PRO A 67 -6.60 -29.83 19.65
CA PRO A 67 -5.21 -30.22 19.38
C PRO A 67 -4.57 -29.37 18.26
N ALA A 68 -3.24 -29.40 18.17
CA ALA A 68 -2.55 -28.93 16.98
C ALA A 68 -2.89 -29.84 15.78
N LEU A 69 -3.12 -29.22 14.62
CA LEU A 69 -3.26 -29.91 13.33
C LEU A 69 -1.89 -30.13 12.67
N ALA A 70 -0.97 -29.19 12.86
CA ALA A 70 0.45 -29.31 12.53
C ALA A 70 1.27 -28.36 13.41
N GLU A 71 2.47 -28.78 13.83
CA GLU A 71 3.39 -27.97 14.63
C GLU A 71 4.83 -28.31 14.23
N ASP A 72 5.68 -27.30 14.11
CA ASP A 72 7.09 -27.47 13.77
C ASP A 72 7.97 -26.42 14.47
N ILE A 73 9.20 -26.80 14.77
CA ILE A 73 10.20 -25.96 15.45
C ILE A 73 11.59 -26.22 14.87
N LYS A 74 12.37 -25.14 14.74
CA LYS A 74 13.72 -25.14 14.16
C LYS A 74 14.65 -24.26 14.99
N ARG A 75 15.86 -24.75 15.24
CA ARG A 75 16.93 -23.97 15.90
C ARG A 75 17.56 -22.97 14.95
N THR A 76 18.41 -22.10 15.48
CA THR A 76 19.07 -20.96 14.80
C THR A 76 19.71 -21.25 13.42
N THR A 77 20.06 -22.51 13.16
CA THR A 77 20.77 -22.99 11.95
C THR A 77 19.98 -24.02 11.14
N GLU A 78 18.76 -24.36 11.55
CA GLU A 78 17.97 -25.47 10.96
C GLU A 78 16.94 -24.98 9.92
N GLY A 79 16.90 -23.66 9.65
CA GLY A 79 16.04 -23.04 8.62
C GLY A 79 14.72 -22.52 9.17
N TYR A 80 13.71 -22.49 8.31
CA TYR A 80 12.35 -22.06 8.65
C TYR A 80 11.53 -23.24 9.20
N ALA A 81 10.74 -22.99 10.24
CA ALA A 81 9.73 -23.94 10.68
C ALA A 81 8.53 -23.89 9.73
N VAL A 82 7.98 -25.06 9.38
CA VAL A 82 6.92 -25.21 8.38
C VAL A 82 5.88 -26.20 8.89
N ALA A 83 4.73 -25.69 9.34
CA ALA A 83 3.59 -26.48 9.75
C ALA A 83 2.56 -26.56 8.61
N VAL A 84 2.30 -27.77 8.10
CA VAL A 84 1.30 -28.02 7.05
C VAL A 84 0.25 -29.01 7.57
N ALA A 85 -0.99 -28.56 7.65
CA ALA A 85 -2.14 -29.40 7.98
C ALA A 85 -3.01 -29.65 6.75
N ARG A 86 -3.62 -30.84 6.66
CA ARG A 86 -4.78 -31.09 5.81
C ARG A 86 -6.00 -31.16 6.73
N MET A 87 -7.00 -30.32 6.47
CA MET A 87 -8.26 -30.31 7.21
C MET A 87 -9.40 -30.59 6.23
N GLU A 88 -10.26 -31.56 6.55
CA GLU A 88 -11.52 -31.70 5.84
C GLU A 88 -12.40 -30.51 6.20
N VAL A 89 -12.52 -29.55 5.28
CA VAL A 89 -13.47 -28.45 5.41
C VAL A 89 -14.86 -29.02 5.22
N VAL A 90 -15.49 -29.43 6.33
CA VAL A 90 -16.89 -29.86 6.35
C VAL A 90 -17.77 -28.63 6.11
N PHE A 91 -17.94 -28.28 4.84
CA PHE A 91 -18.86 -27.23 4.41
C PHE A 91 -20.27 -27.59 4.91
N SER A 92 -20.74 -26.92 5.96
CA SER A 92 -22.16 -26.92 6.31
C SER A 92 -22.93 -26.45 5.07
N PRO A 93 -23.83 -27.26 4.49
CA PRO A 93 -24.43 -26.92 3.21
C PRO A 93 -25.21 -25.61 3.34
N LYS A 94 -24.82 -24.55 2.62
CA LYS A 94 -25.47 -23.23 2.72
C LYS A 94 -26.97 -23.32 2.46
N SER A 95 -27.40 -24.26 1.61
CA SER A 95 -28.81 -24.58 1.36
C SER A 95 -29.63 -24.91 2.61
N LYS A 96 -28.99 -25.36 3.71
CA LYS A 96 -29.61 -25.63 5.02
C LYS A 96 -29.57 -24.45 5.99
N MET A 97 -28.78 -23.39 5.72
CA MET A 97 -28.80 -22.18 6.56
C MET A 97 -30.15 -21.47 6.39
N PRO A 98 -30.76 -20.95 7.47
CA PRO A 98 -31.97 -20.16 7.39
C PRO A 98 -31.71 -18.86 6.60
N ILE A 99 -32.76 -18.32 6.00
CA ILE A 99 -32.71 -17.00 5.38
C ILE A 99 -32.66 -15.93 6.49
N CYS A 100 -31.74 -14.97 6.37
CA CYS A 100 -31.70 -13.81 7.25
C CYS A 100 -32.93 -12.94 7.03
N ASP A 101 -33.59 -12.50 8.10
CA ASP A 101 -34.64 -11.48 7.98
C ASP A 101 -34.01 -10.12 7.66
N ALA A 102 -34.10 -9.70 6.39
CA ALA A 102 -33.59 -8.41 5.94
C ALA A 102 -34.53 -7.23 6.26
N ARG A 103 -35.68 -7.48 6.92
CA ARG A 103 -36.63 -6.45 7.37
C ARG A 103 -36.42 -6.07 8.83
N VAL A 104 -35.32 -6.52 9.46
CA VAL A 104 -34.91 -6.03 10.78
C VAL A 104 -34.28 -4.63 10.68
N PRO A 105 -34.34 -3.83 11.76
CA PRO A 105 -33.63 -2.57 11.95
C PRO A 105 -32.18 -2.45 11.42
N VAL A 106 -31.33 -3.44 11.72
CA VAL A 106 -29.90 -3.48 11.37
C VAL A 106 -29.63 -4.83 10.73
N LEU A 107 -29.27 -4.85 9.45
CA LEU A 107 -29.16 -6.09 8.69
C LEU A 107 -27.84 -6.82 9.05
N PRO A 108 -27.86 -8.14 9.33
CA PRO A 108 -26.66 -8.89 9.71
C PRO A 108 -25.66 -8.99 8.54
N VAL A 109 -24.52 -8.32 8.68
CA VAL A 109 -23.45 -8.23 7.66
C VAL A 109 -22.06 -8.65 8.15
N GLU A 110 -21.92 -8.93 9.45
CA GLU A 110 -20.68 -9.39 10.08
C GLU A 110 -20.39 -10.87 9.76
N GLY A 111 -19.13 -11.15 9.44
CA GLY A 111 -18.60 -12.50 9.24
C GLY A 111 -17.40 -12.50 8.30
N TYR A 112 -17.42 -13.37 7.27
CA TYR A 112 -16.32 -13.44 6.30
C TYR A 112 -16.76 -13.88 4.90
N LEU A 113 -16.13 -13.29 3.87
CA LEU A 113 -16.20 -13.76 2.49
C LEU A 113 -15.25 -14.95 2.27
N SER A 114 -15.77 -16.04 1.72
CA SER A 114 -14.98 -17.19 1.27
C SER A 114 -15.53 -17.74 -0.03
N GLN A 115 -14.67 -17.98 -1.03
CA GLN A 115 -15.07 -18.39 -2.39
C GLN A 115 -16.15 -17.46 -3.00
N GLY A 116 -16.01 -16.14 -2.82
CA GLY A 116 -17.01 -15.14 -3.23
C GLY A 116 -18.33 -15.16 -2.44
N ASN A 117 -18.47 -16.05 -1.45
CA ASN A 117 -19.69 -16.23 -0.68
C ASN A 117 -19.57 -15.63 0.71
N LEU A 118 -20.48 -14.72 1.06
CA LEU A 118 -20.58 -14.17 2.41
C LEU A 118 -21.06 -15.27 3.37
N ASN A 119 -20.34 -15.45 4.47
CA ASN A 119 -20.67 -16.30 5.60
C ASN A 119 -20.92 -15.36 6.78
N LEU A 120 -22.10 -15.45 7.39
CA LEU A 120 -22.52 -14.51 8.42
C LEU A 120 -22.46 -15.15 9.80
N ASP A 121 -21.94 -14.41 10.78
CA ASP A 121 -21.81 -14.88 12.17
C ASP A 121 -23.19 -15.06 12.82
N ALA A 122 -24.22 -14.38 12.30
CA ALA A 122 -25.63 -14.59 12.60
C ALA A 122 -26.18 -15.99 12.21
N GLY A 123 -25.37 -16.87 11.61
CA GLY A 123 -25.73 -18.27 11.30
C GLY A 123 -26.77 -18.43 10.18
N CYS A 124 -27.10 -17.34 9.49
CA CYS A 124 -28.07 -17.29 8.39
C CYS A 124 -27.38 -16.96 7.05
N ARG A 125 -28.15 -16.95 5.96
CA ARG A 125 -27.72 -16.48 4.64
C ARG A 125 -28.75 -15.57 4.00
N TYR A 126 -28.35 -14.79 3.01
CA TYR A 126 -29.27 -14.10 2.13
C TYR A 126 -29.74 -15.01 0.98
N ASN A 127 -30.92 -14.74 0.43
CA ASN A 127 -31.28 -15.22 -0.91
C ASN A 127 -30.44 -14.47 -1.95
N LEU A 128 -30.20 -15.12 -3.09
CA LEU A 128 -29.40 -14.58 -4.19
C LEU A 128 -30.32 -14.21 -5.36
N TYR A 129 -29.97 -13.14 -6.08
CA TYR A 129 -30.74 -12.62 -7.21
C TYR A 129 -29.79 -12.37 -8.38
N GLU A 130 -29.91 -13.18 -9.43
CA GLU A 130 -29.20 -12.93 -10.70
C GLU A 130 -29.97 -11.83 -11.47
N THR A 131 -29.41 -11.36 -12.60
CA THR A 131 -30.03 -10.30 -13.44
C THR A 131 -31.52 -10.50 -13.68
N ALA A 132 -31.97 -11.72 -14.02
CA ALA A 132 -33.38 -11.96 -14.33
C ALA A 132 -34.31 -11.74 -13.11
N GLN A 133 -33.90 -12.20 -11.93
CA GLN A 133 -34.67 -12.12 -10.70
C GLN A 133 -34.62 -10.71 -10.09
N ALA A 134 -33.48 -10.03 -10.19
CA ALA A 134 -33.34 -8.62 -9.82
C ALA A 134 -34.23 -7.73 -10.72
N THR A 135 -34.17 -7.91 -12.04
CA THR A 135 -35.03 -7.19 -13.00
C THR A 135 -36.51 -7.47 -12.74
N GLN A 136 -36.92 -8.72 -12.53
CA GLN A 136 -38.32 -9.03 -12.22
C GLN A 136 -38.78 -8.45 -10.88
N CYS A 137 -37.91 -8.40 -9.86
CA CYS A 137 -38.22 -7.78 -8.57
C CYS A 137 -38.48 -6.26 -8.69
N LEU A 138 -37.64 -5.56 -9.46
CA LEU A 138 -37.64 -4.10 -9.51
C LEU A 138 -38.58 -3.50 -10.57
N GLN A 139 -39.33 -4.33 -11.31
CA GLN A 139 -40.34 -3.87 -12.28
C GLN A 139 -41.40 -2.97 -11.61
N GLY A 140 -41.55 -1.76 -12.13
CA GLY A 140 -42.44 -0.74 -11.58
C GLY A 140 -41.88 0.04 -10.39
N SER A 141 -40.58 -0.11 -10.08
CA SER A 141 -39.93 0.62 -8.99
C SER A 141 -39.10 1.83 -9.44
N TRP A 142 -38.84 2.73 -8.50
CA TRP A 142 -37.92 3.85 -8.63
C TRP A 142 -36.90 3.80 -7.49
N ILE A 143 -35.65 3.50 -7.83
CA ILE A 143 -34.53 3.41 -6.90
C ILE A 143 -33.80 4.76 -6.88
N VAL A 144 -33.74 5.39 -5.72
CA VAL A 144 -33.10 6.70 -5.53
C VAL A 144 -31.84 6.52 -4.70
N LEU A 145 -30.69 6.74 -5.31
CA LEU A 145 -29.38 6.68 -4.67
C LEU A 145 -28.87 8.09 -4.39
N THR A 146 -28.39 8.34 -3.18
CA THR A 146 -27.89 9.66 -2.78
C THR A 146 -26.66 9.52 -1.88
N GLY A 147 -25.51 9.92 -2.40
CA GLY A 147 -24.23 9.68 -1.71
C GLY A 147 -23.03 9.99 -2.58
N SER A 148 -21.87 9.50 -2.16
CA SER A 148 -20.58 9.87 -2.76
C SER A 148 -20.05 8.80 -3.75
N SER A 149 -18.73 8.62 -3.83
CA SER A 149 -18.09 7.76 -4.82
C SER A 149 -18.46 6.28 -4.68
N ASN A 150 -18.61 5.74 -3.47
CA ASN A 150 -19.08 4.36 -3.28
C ASN A 150 -20.53 4.18 -3.76
N THR A 151 -21.41 5.12 -3.46
CA THR A 151 -22.81 5.14 -3.91
C THR A 151 -22.94 5.25 -5.43
N LEU A 152 -22.00 5.94 -6.08
CA LEU A 152 -21.84 5.92 -7.54
C LEU A 152 -21.46 4.52 -8.04
N LEU A 153 -20.50 3.84 -7.39
CA LEU A 153 -20.18 2.46 -7.75
C LEU A 153 -21.39 1.53 -7.54
N GLU A 154 -22.17 1.71 -6.48
CA GLU A 154 -23.42 0.96 -6.26
C GLU A 154 -24.47 1.24 -7.35
N PHE A 155 -24.69 2.49 -7.73
CA PHE A 155 -25.55 2.87 -8.87
C PHE A 155 -25.08 2.18 -10.16
N GLY A 156 -23.78 2.23 -10.45
CA GLY A 156 -23.19 1.61 -11.64
C GLY A 156 -23.33 0.09 -11.67
N ASN A 157 -23.11 -0.55 -10.53
CA ASN A 157 -23.33 -2.00 -10.36
C ASN A 157 -24.82 -2.36 -10.50
N LEU A 158 -25.76 -1.52 -10.05
CA LEU A 158 -27.19 -1.76 -10.25
C LEU A 158 -27.60 -1.64 -11.72
N VAL A 159 -27.13 -0.60 -12.43
CA VAL A 159 -27.43 -0.43 -13.86
C VAL A 159 -26.91 -1.65 -14.63
N ASN A 160 -25.66 -2.07 -14.43
CA ASN A 160 -25.09 -3.23 -15.12
C ASN A 160 -25.71 -4.58 -14.69
N LEU A 161 -26.22 -4.70 -13.46
CA LEU A 161 -26.96 -5.90 -13.03
C LEU A 161 -28.29 -6.05 -13.78
N LEU A 162 -28.96 -4.94 -14.10
CA LEU A 162 -30.30 -4.91 -14.70
C LEU A 162 -30.28 -4.76 -16.23
N ALA A 163 -29.28 -4.05 -16.75
CA ALA A 163 -28.99 -3.83 -18.16
C ALA A 163 -27.47 -3.99 -18.38
N PRO A 164 -26.97 -5.23 -18.56
CA PRO A 164 -25.55 -5.51 -18.76
C PRO A 164 -24.94 -4.72 -19.92
N ASP A 165 -23.68 -4.33 -19.75
CA ASP A 165 -22.86 -3.54 -20.69
C ASP A 165 -23.37 -2.12 -21.04
N GLU A 166 -24.54 -1.68 -20.53
CA GLU A 166 -25.03 -0.31 -20.73
C GLU A 166 -24.34 0.72 -19.82
N TYR A 167 -23.77 0.35 -18.68
CA TYR A 167 -22.99 1.29 -17.86
C TYR A 167 -21.48 1.08 -17.96
N HIS A 168 -20.79 2.16 -18.36
CA HIS A 168 -19.36 2.31 -18.25
C HIS A 168 -19.03 3.60 -17.48
N ILE A 169 -18.07 3.53 -16.54
CA ILE A 169 -17.71 4.65 -15.67
C ILE A 169 -17.22 5.90 -16.43
N ARG A 170 -16.66 5.70 -17.63
CA ARG A 170 -16.32 6.77 -18.59
C ARG A 170 -17.29 6.81 -19.79
N ARG A 171 -18.61 6.78 -19.58
CA ARG A 171 -19.60 6.93 -20.68
C ARG A 171 -19.45 8.32 -21.32
N ASP A 172 -19.19 8.36 -22.63
CA ASP A 172 -18.75 9.57 -23.34
C ASP A 172 -19.68 10.77 -23.13
N GLY A 173 -19.10 11.91 -22.77
CA GLY A 173 -19.82 13.16 -22.48
C GLY A 173 -20.75 13.12 -21.26
N LYS A 174 -20.80 12.01 -20.51
CA LYS A 174 -21.72 11.78 -19.39
C LYS A 174 -21.04 11.09 -18.20
N MET A 175 -19.79 11.46 -17.87
CA MET A 175 -19.06 10.90 -16.72
C MET A 175 -19.75 11.31 -15.40
N ILE A 176 -20.03 10.33 -14.54
CA ILE A 176 -20.90 10.56 -13.37
C ILE A 176 -20.17 11.22 -12.20
N ASP A 177 -18.86 11.05 -12.07
CA ASP A 177 -18.03 11.81 -11.13
C ASP A 177 -18.13 13.34 -11.37
N THR A 178 -18.34 13.74 -12.64
CA THR A 178 -18.62 15.12 -13.04
C THR A 178 -20.09 15.51 -12.97
N SER A 179 -21.00 14.64 -12.50
CA SER A 179 -22.45 14.86 -12.50
C SER A 179 -23.02 15.04 -11.08
N ALA A 180 -23.83 16.09 -10.85
CA ALA A 180 -24.57 16.30 -9.61
C ALA A 180 -25.79 15.36 -9.51
N ALA A 181 -26.38 15.00 -10.65
CA ALA A 181 -27.44 14.00 -10.73
C ALA A 181 -27.40 13.24 -12.06
N VAL A 182 -27.84 11.99 -12.02
CA VAL A 182 -28.04 11.10 -13.18
C VAL A 182 -29.40 10.44 -13.02
N ASP A 183 -30.18 10.35 -14.09
CA ASP A 183 -31.42 9.59 -14.11
C ASP A 183 -31.44 8.63 -15.30
N ALA A 184 -31.75 7.37 -15.02
CA ALA A 184 -31.81 6.30 -15.99
C ALA A 184 -33.15 5.55 -15.87
N VAL A 185 -33.70 5.14 -17.01
CA VAL A 185 -34.83 4.19 -17.06
C VAL A 185 -34.39 2.98 -17.86
N ILE A 186 -34.64 1.80 -17.29
CA ILE A 186 -34.33 0.49 -17.85
C ILE A 186 -35.64 -0.22 -18.20
N GLU A 187 -35.74 -0.71 -19.44
CA GLU A 187 -36.88 -1.49 -19.93
C GLU A 187 -36.34 -2.73 -20.66
N ASN A 188 -36.89 -3.91 -20.35
CA ASN A 188 -36.51 -5.19 -21.00
C ASN A 188 -34.99 -5.50 -20.98
N GLY A 189 -34.24 -4.96 -20.02
CA GLY A 189 -32.79 -5.13 -19.91
C GLY A 189 -31.95 -4.14 -20.73
N GLN A 190 -32.53 -3.02 -21.18
CA GLN A 190 -31.82 -1.95 -21.91
C GLN A 190 -32.11 -0.58 -21.30
N VAL A 191 -31.11 0.32 -21.33
CA VAL A 191 -31.26 1.71 -20.86
C VAL A 191 -31.98 2.53 -21.93
N THR A 192 -33.29 2.78 -21.74
CA THR A 192 -34.12 3.55 -22.68
C THR A 192 -34.08 5.06 -22.42
N HIS A 193 -33.65 5.47 -21.23
CA HIS A 193 -33.41 6.86 -20.85
C HIS A 193 -32.10 7.00 -20.10
N TRP A 194 -31.34 8.07 -20.37
CA TRP A 194 -30.16 8.45 -19.58
C TRP A 194 -29.92 9.95 -19.69
N GLU A 195 -30.17 10.69 -18.61
CA GLU A 195 -29.93 12.13 -18.50
C GLU A 195 -29.02 12.48 -17.31
N THR A 196 -28.30 13.59 -17.42
CA THR A 196 -27.28 14.00 -16.45
C THR A 196 -27.29 15.51 -16.22
N ILE A 197 -27.11 15.96 -14.99
CA ILE A 197 -26.79 17.36 -14.63
C ILE A 197 -25.34 17.40 -14.19
N SER A 198 -24.53 18.31 -14.75
CA SER A 198 -23.14 18.50 -14.34
C SER A 198 -23.03 19.04 -12.91
N ASN A 199 -22.08 18.52 -12.14
CA ASN A 199 -21.66 19.04 -10.83
C ASN A 199 -20.89 20.38 -10.96
N GLU A 200 -20.50 20.77 -12.18
CA GLU A 200 -19.97 22.11 -12.44
C GLU A 200 -21.08 23.17 -12.51
N LEU A 201 -22.35 22.79 -12.63
CA LEU A 201 -23.49 23.71 -12.67
C LEU A 201 -23.55 24.52 -11.36
N PRO A 202 -23.35 25.86 -11.36
CA PRO A 202 -23.11 26.64 -10.15
C PRO A 202 -24.16 26.47 -9.05
N GLU A 203 -25.43 26.37 -9.42
CA GLU A 203 -26.54 26.15 -8.49
C GLU A 203 -26.48 24.78 -7.81
N CYS A 204 -26.00 23.74 -8.51
CA CYS A 204 -25.89 22.38 -7.97
C CYS A 204 -24.51 22.01 -7.41
N ARG A 205 -23.55 22.94 -7.37
CA ARG A 205 -22.30 22.75 -6.62
C ARG A 205 -22.57 22.61 -5.12
N GLN A 206 -21.81 21.74 -4.47
CA GLN A 206 -21.91 21.49 -3.02
C GLN A 206 -20.95 22.39 -2.22
N VAL A 207 -21.09 23.70 -2.42
CA VAL A 207 -20.30 24.76 -1.75
C VAL A 207 -20.78 25.03 -0.32
N ASP A 208 -20.17 26.01 0.36
CA ASP A 208 -20.56 26.53 1.67
C ASP A 208 -22.08 26.55 1.87
N ILE A 209 -22.57 26.04 3.00
CA ILE A 209 -24.01 25.77 3.20
C ILE A 209 -24.90 27.02 3.01
N ALA A 210 -24.39 28.21 3.32
CA ALA A 210 -25.08 29.48 3.10
C ALA A 210 -25.34 29.78 1.61
N VAL A 211 -24.40 29.41 0.72
CA VAL A 211 -24.54 29.57 -0.75
C VAL A 211 -25.33 28.41 -1.33
N ALA A 212 -25.12 27.19 -0.84
CA ALA A 212 -25.91 26.03 -1.24
C ALA A 212 -27.41 26.20 -0.93
N ASN A 213 -27.75 26.88 0.17
CA ASN A 213 -29.14 27.22 0.52
C ASN A 213 -29.70 28.37 -0.32
N GLN A 214 -28.90 29.36 -0.71
CA GLN A 214 -29.32 30.40 -1.67
C GLN A 214 -29.69 29.78 -3.03
N ASN A 215 -28.85 28.85 -3.50
CA ASN A 215 -29.01 28.17 -4.79
C ASN A 215 -29.99 26.96 -4.75
N ARG A 216 -30.62 26.67 -3.60
CA ARG A 216 -31.40 25.43 -3.42
C ARG A 216 -32.56 25.35 -4.40
N ALA A 217 -33.27 26.45 -4.64
CA ALA A 217 -34.43 26.49 -5.52
C ALA A 217 -34.05 26.27 -7.00
N GLU A 218 -32.96 26.88 -7.46
CA GLU A 218 -32.42 26.72 -8.80
C GLU A 218 -31.94 25.28 -9.03
N CYS A 219 -31.21 24.69 -8.08
CA CYS A 219 -30.79 23.30 -8.19
C CYS A 219 -31.96 22.31 -8.08
N LYS A 220 -32.94 22.56 -7.20
CA LYS A 220 -34.17 21.76 -7.14
C LYS A 220 -34.82 21.73 -8.52
N LYS A 221 -35.05 22.91 -9.10
CA LYS A 221 -35.61 23.08 -10.43
C LYS A 221 -34.76 22.46 -11.54
N ALA A 222 -33.43 22.46 -11.42
CA ALA A 222 -32.58 21.76 -12.37
C ALA A 222 -32.83 20.24 -12.33
N ILE A 223 -32.88 19.65 -11.13
CA ILE A 223 -33.12 18.22 -10.91
C ILE A 223 -34.55 17.83 -11.30
N GLU A 224 -35.56 18.61 -10.91
CA GLU A 224 -36.96 18.48 -11.39
C GLU A 224 -37.01 18.45 -12.92
N ASN A 225 -36.35 19.41 -13.59
CA ASN A 225 -36.30 19.46 -15.05
C ASN A 225 -35.63 18.23 -15.68
N LEU A 226 -34.71 17.55 -15.00
CA LEU A 226 -34.13 16.27 -15.43
C LEU A 226 -35.13 15.12 -15.17
N VAL A 227 -35.73 15.08 -13.98
CA VAL A 227 -36.70 14.05 -13.58
C VAL A 227 -37.94 14.04 -14.49
N VAL A 228 -38.42 15.18 -14.97
CA VAL A 228 -39.57 15.24 -15.91
C VAL A 228 -39.20 14.95 -17.38
N ARG A 229 -37.91 14.72 -17.72
CA ARG A 229 -37.49 14.28 -19.07
C ARG A 229 -37.50 12.75 -19.23
N ALA A 230 -37.67 11.99 -18.14
CA ALA A 230 -37.84 10.56 -18.21
C ALA A 230 -39.12 10.17 -18.98
N PRO A 231 -39.18 8.97 -19.58
CA PRO A 231 -40.43 8.36 -20.02
C PRO A 231 -41.49 8.37 -18.92
N ALA A 232 -42.77 8.42 -19.30
CA ALA A 232 -43.87 8.25 -18.36
C ALA A 232 -43.82 6.85 -17.72
N TYR A 233 -44.29 6.73 -16.49
CA TYR A 233 -44.25 5.47 -15.73
C TYR A 233 -44.88 4.28 -16.47
N GLY A 234 -44.10 3.22 -16.62
CA GLY A 234 -44.56 1.90 -17.04
C GLY A 234 -44.21 0.85 -15.98
N SER A 235 -45.15 -0.03 -15.63
CA SER A 235 -44.97 -1.07 -14.61
C SER A 235 -44.02 -2.21 -15.00
N GLY A 236 -43.55 -2.26 -16.25
CA GLY A 236 -42.47 -3.15 -16.70
C GLY A 236 -41.07 -2.51 -16.70
N SER A 237 -40.97 -1.26 -16.25
CA SER A 237 -39.77 -0.41 -16.32
C SER A 237 -39.17 -0.25 -14.92
N VAL A 238 -37.86 -0.03 -14.85
CA VAL A 238 -37.14 0.29 -13.61
C VAL A 238 -36.51 1.66 -13.76
N ARG A 239 -36.75 2.57 -12.80
CA ARG A 239 -36.06 3.87 -12.77
C ARG A 239 -34.97 3.88 -11.72
N ILE A 240 -33.83 4.48 -12.04
CA ILE A 240 -32.70 4.65 -11.13
C ILE A 240 -32.22 6.10 -11.24
N THR A 241 -32.35 6.86 -10.14
CA THR A 241 -31.79 8.21 -10.06
C THR A 241 -30.65 8.22 -9.05
N PHE A 242 -29.47 8.66 -9.45
CA PHE A 242 -28.35 8.95 -8.55
C PHE A 242 -28.20 10.46 -8.35
N LEU A 243 -28.01 10.89 -7.11
CA LEU A 243 -27.63 12.25 -6.76
C LEU A 243 -26.30 12.23 -6.00
N LEU A 244 -25.33 12.99 -6.51
CA LEU A 244 -24.01 13.11 -5.87
C LEU A 244 -24.15 13.95 -4.60
N SER A 245 -24.07 13.30 -3.44
CA SER A 245 -24.25 13.86 -2.11
C SER A 245 -22.96 13.69 -1.31
N TYR A 246 -22.10 14.71 -1.35
CA TYR A 246 -20.93 14.82 -0.47
C TYR A 246 -21.33 15.18 0.97
N PHE A 247 -22.47 15.88 1.13
CA PHE A 247 -22.99 16.36 2.41
C PHE A 247 -24.51 16.09 2.50
N TRP A 248 -25.03 15.84 3.71
CA TRP A 248 -26.40 15.38 3.96
C TRP A 248 -27.49 16.29 3.39
N TYR A 249 -27.29 17.61 3.38
CA TYR A 249 -28.30 18.58 2.88
C TYR A 249 -28.78 18.29 1.43
N ARG A 250 -27.95 17.64 0.60
CA ARG A 250 -28.27 17.23 -0.77
C ARG A 250 -29.17 15.99 -0.82
N THR A 251 -29.10 15.10 0.17
CA THR A 251 -30.09 14.02 0.37
C THR A 251 -31.47 14.60 0.69
N SER A 252 -31.54 15.64 1.53
CA SER A 252 -32.80 16.34 1.83
C SER A 252 -33.45 16.93 0.57
N LEU A 253 -32.63 17.42 -0.38
CA LEU A 253 -33.12 17.85 -1.71
C LEU A 253 -33.61 16.69 -2.58
N ALA A 254 -32.99 15.50 -2.51
CA ALA A 254 -33.44 14.32 -3.24
C ALA A 254 -34.86 13.89 -2.80
N LEU A 255 -35.12 13.91 -1.48
CA LEU A 255 -36.41 13.54 -0.90
C LEU A 255 -37.53 14.51 -1.33
N GLU A 256 -37.25 15.82 -1.38
CA GLU A 256 -38.22 16.81 -1.92
C GLU A 256 -38.61 16.48 -3.37
N VAL A 257 -37.63 16.33 -4.27
CA VAL A 257 -37.92 16.14 -5.71
C VAL A 257 -38.66 14.82 -5.99
N VAL A 258 -38.31 13.74 -5.27
CA VAL A 258 -38.96 12.43 -5.44
C VAL A 258 -40.33 12.36 -4.75
N GLY A 259 -40.52 13.15 -3.69
CA GLY A 259 -41.81 13.32 -3.01
C GLY A 259 -42.82 14.16 -3.78
N GLU A 260 -42.34 15.14 -4.55
CA GLU A 260 -43.18 16.04 -5.38
C GLU A 260 -43.37 15.56 -6.83
N ASP A 261 -42.59 14.58 -7.30
CA ASP A 261 -42.77 14.02 -8.65
C ASP A 261 -44.15 13.37 -8.83
N THR A 262 -44.79 13.74 -9.94
CA THR A 262 -46.11 13.23 -10.34
C THR A 262 -46.04 12.25 -11.50
N LEU A 263 -44.95 12.24 -12.29
CA LEU A 263 -44.81 11.43 -13.51
C LEU A 263 -44.60 9.94 -13.21
N TRP A 264 -43.90 9.65 -12.11
CA TRP A 264 -43.64 8.32 -11.55
C TRP A 264 -44.38 8.08 -10.23
N SER A 265 -45.44 8.84 -9.96
CA SER A 265 -46.31 8.69 -8.78
C SER A 265 -46.88 7.27 -8.58
N GLY A 266 -47.05 6.49 -9.65
CA GLY A 266 -47.49 5.10 -9.60
C GLY A 266 -46.41 4.05 -9.31
N ALA A 267 -45.14 4.46 -9.22
CA ALA A 267 -44.00 3.58 -8.94
C ALA A 267 -43.75 3.40 -7.44
N GLU A 268 -43.28 2.23 -7.03
CA GLU A 268 -42.80 2.00 -5.66
C GLU A 268 -41.39 2.55 -5.48
N VAL A 269 -41.17 3.42 -4.49
CA VAL A 269 -39.87 4.08 -4.28
C VAL A 269 -39.05 3.33 -3.24
N ALA A 270 -37.75 3.17 -3.53
CA ALA A 270 -36.72 2.83 -2.56
C ALA A 270 -35.69 3.95 -2.48
N VAL A 271 -35.12 4.20 -1.29
CA VAL A 271 -34.01 5.16 -1.11
C VAL A 271 -32.78 4.44 -0.57
N VAL A 272 -31.60 4.78 -1.09
CA VAL A 272 -30.31 4.29 -0.63
C VAL A 272 -29.41 5.51 -0.38
N THR A 273 -29.01 5.70 0.89
CA THR A 273 -28.28 6.91 1.30
C THR A 273 -26.93 6.56 1.93
N GLN A 274 -25.85 7.12 1.39
CA GLN A 274 -24.48 6.93 1.91
C GLN A 274 -23.63 8.19 1.70
N VAL A 275 -23.75 9.13 2.63
CA VAL A 275 -22.92 10.33 2.63
C VAL A 275 -21.51 9.96 3.12
N GLY A 276 -20.52 10.14 2.26
CA GLY A 276 -19.14 9.74 2.54
C GLY A 276 -18.42 10.64 3.56
N ALA A 277 -17.16 10.32 3.86
CA ALA A 277 -16.32 11.02 4.84
C ALA A 277 -15.91 12.47 4.47
N TRP A 278 -16.63 13.16 3.59
CA TRP A 278 -16.24 14.47 3.07
C TRP A 278 -16.14 15.56 4.13
N TYR A 279 -16.93 15.49 5.20
CA TYR A 279 -16.80 16.37 6.37
C TYR A 279 -15.42 16.22 7.04
N SER A 280 -14.92 14.98 7.18
CA SER A 280 -13.58 14.66 7.70
C SER A 280 -12.50 15.08 6.71
N ALA A 281 -12.61 14.68 5.45
CA ALA A 281 -11.61 14.95 4.41
C ALA A 281 -11.40 16.47 4.22
N CYS A 282 -12.45 17.29 4.33
CA CYS A 282 -12.35 18.74 4.33
C CYS A 282 -11.56 19.30 5.54
N VAL A 283 -11.60 18.68 6.71
CA VAL A 283 -10.82 19.14 7.88
C VAL A 283 -9.37 18.66 7.83
N GLU A 284 -9.15 17.40 7.43
CA GLU A 284 -7.80 16.81 7.38
C GLU A 284 -6.97 17.38 6.23
N GLU A 285 -7.56 17.56 5.05
CA GLU A 285 -6.87 18.05 3.87
C GLU A 285 -7.05 19.58 3.68
N ARG A 286 -6.64 20.38 4.67
CA ARG A 286 -6.81 21.86 4.68
C ARG A 286 -6.28 22.61 3.44
N ASN A 287 -5.37 21.99 2.69
CA ASN A 287 -4.77 22.52 1.46
C ASN A 287 -5.34 21.88 0.16
N ASN A 288 -6.38 21.04 0.24
CA ASN A 288 -6.96 20.38 -0.93
C ASN A 288 -8.12 21.21 -1.52
N ASP A 289 -7.88 21.75 -2.72
CA ASP A 289 -8.87 22.48 -3.51
C ASP A 289 -10.17 21.68 -3.79
N SER A 290 -10.13 20.34 -3.76
CA SER A 290 -11.32 19.52 -3.99
C SER A 290 -12.30 19.46 -2.82
N CYS A 291 -12.01 20.03 -1.65
CA CYS A 291 -13.06 20.33 -0.68
C CYS A 291 -13.85 21.58 -1.14
N PRO A 292 -15.15 21.46 -1.48
CA PRO A 292 -15.94 22.58 -2.00
C PRO A 292 -16.49 23.50 -0.89
N ARG A 293 -16.55 23.00 0.36
CA ARG A 293 -17.05 23.68 1.56
C ARG A 293 -15.90 24.35 2.32
N LYS A 294 -15.70 25.64 2.07
CA LYS A 294 -14.60 26.44 2.63
C LYS A 294 -14.83 26.81 4.09
N GLU A 295 -16.06 26.71 4.60
CA GLU A 295 -16.31 26.78 6.04
C GLU A 295 -15.75 25.55 6.77
N LEU A 296 -15.82 24.36 6.18
CA LEU A 296 -15.27 23.14 6.77
C LEU A 296 -13.72 23.11 6.78
N LEU A 297 -13.06 23.63 5.74
CA LEU A 297 -11.60 23.80 5.71
C LEU A 297 -11.06 24.65 6.89
N ALA A 298 -11.90 25.56 7.42
CA ALA A 298 -11.57 26.46 8.52
C ALA A 298 -11.93 25.89 9.91
N MET A 299 -12.52 24.70 9.98
CA MET A 299 -12.89 24.04 11.23
C MET A 299 -11.81 23.07 11.71
N ASP A 300 -11.77 22.84 13.02
CA ASP A 300 -11.17 21.65 13.61
C ASP A 300 -12.14 20.45 13.55
N ARG A 301 -11.66 19.26 13.93
CA ARG A 301 -12.36 17.98 13.83
C ARG A 301 -13.77 18.00 14.43
N ASP A 302 -13.86 18.29 15.73
CA ASP A 302 -15.11 18.10 16.48
C ASP A 302 -16.24 19.06 16.01
N PRO A 303 -15.98 20.34 15.69
CA PRO A 303 -16.97 21.20 15.03
C PRO A 303 -17.50 20.65 13.69
N ALA A 304 -16.64 20.07 12.84
CA ALA A 304 -17.10 19.50 11.56
C ALA A 304 -17.89 18.20 11.74
N ILE A 305 -17.56 17.39 12.75
CA ILE A 305 -18.36 16.21 13.16
C ILE A 305 -19.73 16.65 13.72
N GLN A 306 -19.80 17.79 14.42
CA GLN A 306 -21.08 18.36 14.85
C GLN A 306 -21.92 18.84 13.65
N VAL A 307 -21.31 19.51 12.66
CA VAL A 307 -22.01 19.89 11.41
C VAL A 307 -22.49 18.67 10.62
N PHE A 308 -21.70 17.60 10.55
CA PHE A 308 -22.14 16.31 10.00
C PHE A 308 -23.38 15.78 10.73
N LYS A 309 -23.36 15.80 12.06
CA LYS A 309 -24.46 15.31 12.91
C LYS A 309 -25.74 16.12 12.72
N ASP A 310 -25.65 17.44 12.73
CA ASP A 310 -26.82 18.32 12.65
C ASP A 310 -27.50 18.20 11.26
N GLU A 311 -26.72 18.18 10.18
CA GLU A 311 -27.25 17.99 8.82
C GLU A 311 -27.79 16.56 8.60
N MET A 312 -27.22 15.54 9.26
CA MET A 312 -27.72 14.15 9.25
C MET A 312 -29.05 14.01 9.99
N GLU A 313 -29.17 14.57 11.19
CA GLU A 313 -30.38 14.49 12.03
C GLU A 313 -31.59 15.18 11.36
N GLU A 314 -31.37 16.31 10.66
CA GLU A 314 -32.39 16.95 9.83
C GLU A 314 -32.89 16.00 8.72
N VAL A 315 -31.97 15.38 7.98
CA VAL A 315 -32.32 14.42 6.91
C VAL A 315 -33.01 13.19 7.48
N PHE A 316 -32.56 12.65 8.61
CA PHE A 316 -33.17 11.46 9.21
C PHE A 316 -34.59 11.74 9.72
N TRP A 317 -34.92 12.97 10.12
CA TRP A 317 -36.30 13.37 10.41
C TRP A 317 -37.16 13.41 9.14
N GLN A 318 -36.64 13.92 8.02
CA GLN A 318 -37.34 13.86 6.73
C GLN A 318 -37.54 12.41 6.26
N MET A 319 -36.49 11.60 6.31
CA MET A 319 -36.52 10.18 5.94
C MET A 319 -37.52 9.40 6.79
N ASP A 320 -37.59 9.59 8.10
CA ASP A 320 -38.58 8.90 8.95
C ASP A 320 -40.02 9.06 8.41
N SER A 321 -40.41 10.28 8.03
CA SER A 321 -41.73 10.57 7.44
C SER A 321 -41.90 10.08 5.98
N PHE A 322 -40.80 10.00 5.21
CA PHE A 322 -40.79 9.56 3.81
C PHE A 322 -40.80 8.03 3.69
N CYS A 323 -40.19 7.34 4.65
CA CYS A 323 -39.87 5.92 4.63
C CYS A 323 -40.77 5.07 5.54
N THR A 324 -41.59 5.68 6.40
CA THR A 324 -42.54 4.99 7.29
C THR A 324 -43.97 5.52 7.10
N GLY A 325 -44.95 5.02 7.85
CA GLY A 325 -46.27 5.67 8.00
C GLY A 325 -47.17 5.79 6.76
N GLY A 326 -46.79 5.21 5.63
CA GLY A 326 -47.43 5.44 4.32
C GLY A 326 -46.80 6.56 3.49
N GLY A 327 -45.61 7.03 3.88
CA GLY A 327 -44.76 7.92 3.08
C GLY A 327 -44.31 7.29 1.76
N ARG A 328 -43.71 8.12 0.90
CA ARG A 328 -43.44 7.82 -0.52
C ARG A 328 -42.65 6.53 -0.77
N ALA A 329 -41.75 6.15 0.16
CA ALA A 329 -40.93 4.94 0.08
C ALA A 329 -41.34 3.84 1.07
N ALA A 330 -42.52 3.91 1.68
CA ALA A 330 -42.91 3.00 2.78
C ALA A 330 -43.00 1.49 2.39
N THR A 331 -43.08 1.15 1.09
CA THR A 331 -43.16 -0.26 0.64
C THR A 331 -41.78 -0.93 0.54
N LEU A 332 -40.89 -0.42 -0.31
CA LEU A 332 -39.54 -0.98 -0.49
C LEU A 332 -38.59 -0.52 0.62
N GLY A 333 -38.88 0.65 1.21
CA GLY A 333 -38.15 1.24 2.31
C GLY A 333 -36.90 2.01 1.90
N CYS A 334 -36.31 2.66 2.90
CA CYS A 334 -35.06 3.39 2.81
C CYS A 334 -33.95 2.65 3.55
N ASN A 335 -32.75 2.69 3.00
CA ASN A 335 -31.56 2.08 3.57
C ASN A 335 -30.52 3.18 3.76
N VAL A 336 -30.17 3.47 5.00
CA VAL A 336 -29.00 4.26 5.33
C VAL A 336 -27.81 3.31 5.42
N GLN A 337 -26.69 3.71 4.85
CA GLN A 337 -25.45 2.95 4.86
C GLN A 337 -24.39 3.69 5.68
N THR A 338 -23.54 2.94 6.39
CA THR A 338 -22.30 3.47 6.94
C THR A 338 -21.29 3.78 5.82
N ILE A 339 -20.31 4.64 6.13
CA ILE A 339 -19.16 4.93 5.26
C ILE A 339 -18.33 3.65 5.14
N SER A 340 -17.97 3.27 3.92
CA SER A 340 -17.18 2.07 3.61
C SER A 340 -15.85 1.98 4.39
N TRP A 341 -15.40 0.75 4.62
CA TRP A 341 -14.08 0.46 5.21
C TRP A 341 -12.94 1.09 4.38
N ALA A 342 -11.82 1.40 5.03
CA ALA A 342 -10.58 1.85 4.39
C ALA A 342 -9.50 0.78 4.57
N ASN A 343 -9.05 0.18 3.46
CA ASN A 343 -8.06 -0.88 3.53
C ASN A 343 -6.67 -0.35 3.91
N GLU A 344 -5.88 -1.19 4.57
CA GLU A 344 -4.51 -0.93 5.08
C GLU A 344 -4.37 0.18 6.16
N VAL A 345 -5.12 1.28 6.08
CA VAL A 345 -5.25 2.25 7.19
C VAL A 345 -6.35 1.77 8.15
N ARG A 346 -6.01 0.73 8.92
CA ARG A 346 -6.78 0.35 10.11
C ARG A 346 -6.87 1.58 11.02
N ASP A 347 -8.08 1.87 11.49
CA ASP A 347 -8.38 2.97 12.42
C ASP A 347 -8.20 4.40 11.85
N ASN A 348 -8.85 4.69 10.71
CA ASN A 348 -9.32 6.08 10.50
C ASN A 348 -10.42 6.39 11.53
N GLU A 349 -10.03 7.04 12.61
CA GLU A 349 -10.87 7.36 13.76
C GLU A 349 -12.09 8.24 13.37
N ASN A 350 -11.99 9.06 12.32
CA ASN A 350 -13.11 9.88 11.84
C ASN A 350 -14.19 9.02 11.21
N PHE A 351 -13.84 8.00 10.43
CA PHE A 351 -14.81 7.10 9.81
C PHE A 351 -15.55 6.31 10.90
N GLN A 352 -14.83 5.84 11.92
CA GLN A 352 -15.42 5.17 13.09
C GLN A 352 -16.37 6.11 13.86
N VAL A 353 -15.99 7.36 14.13
CA VAL A 353 -16.84 8.35 14.81
C VAL A 353 -18.07 8.73 13.98
N MET A 354 -17.92 8.98 12.67
CA MET A 354 -19.04 9.30 11.77
C MET A 354 -20.02 8.12 11.65
N ASN A 355 -19.52 6.89 11.52
CA ASN A 355 -20.34 5.68 11.50
C ASN A 355 -21.05 5.45 12.84
N ALA A 356 -20.39 5.66 13.98
CA ALA A 356 -21.03 5.59 15.29
C ALA A 356 -22.13 6.65 15.48
N GLN A 357 -22.02 7.83 14.86
CA GLN A 357 -23.10 8.80 14.83
C GLN A 357 -24.27 8.35 13.93
N ILE A 358 -24.01 7.75 12.76
CA ILE A 358 -25.04 7.13 11.91
C ILE A 358 -25.78 6.03 12.68
N GLU A 359 -25.05 5.11 13.31
CA GLU A 359 -25.63 4.05 14.16
C GLU A 359 -26.51 4.63 15.26
N GLN A 360 -25.99 5.60 16.03
CA GLN A 360 -26.71 6.24 17.13
C GLN A 360 -28.00 6.94 16.67
N ALA A 361 -27.95 7.67 15.57
CA ALA A 361 -29.09 8.42 15.04
C ALA A 361 -30.15 7.52 14.37
N MET A 362 -29.74 6.38 13.82
CA MET A 362 -30.65 5.35 13.30
C MET A 362 -31.29 4.52 14.41
N ALA A 363 -30.60 4.24 15.51
CA ALA A 363 -31.08 3.34 16.58
C ALA A 363 -32.43 3.72 17.21
N VAL A 364 -32.88 4.97 17.08
CA VAL A 364 -34.19 5.46 17.57
C VAL A 364 -35.25 5.64 16.48
N ARG A 365 -34.93 5.32 15.21
CA ARG A 365 -35.75 5.51 14.00
C ARG A 365 -35.96 4.24 13.18
N GLN A 366 -35.17 3.20 13.44
CA GLN A 366 -35.18 1.99 12.63
C GLN A 366 -36.53 1.27 12.63
N SER A 367 -36.94 0.80 11.45
CA SER A 367 -38.16 0.02 11.21
C SER A 367 -37.96 -0.92 10.02
N SER A 368 -38.97 -1.74 9.70
CA SER A 368 -38.90 -2.64 8.53
C SER A 368 -38.80 -1.92 7.18
N SER A 369 -39.10 -0.61 7.13
CA SER A 369 -39.00 0.24 5.96
C SER A 369 -38.01 1.41 6.12
N PHE A 370 -37.30 1.52 7.25
CA PHE A 370 -36.20 2.47 7.43
C PHE A 370 -35.06 1.77 8.17
N ARG A 371 -34.04 1.33 7.42
CA ARG A 371 -33.08 0.29 7.85
C ARG A 371 -31.64 0.79 7.78
N LEU A 372 -30.77 0.23 8.62
CA LEU A 372 -29.32 0.44 8.58
C LEU A 372 -28.62 -0.77 7.94
N ILE A 373 -27.74 -0.50 6.97
CA ILE A 373 -26.83 -1.49 6.37
C ILE A 373 -25.40 -1.06 6.68
N ASP A 374 -24.68 -1.87 7.45
CA ASP A 374 -23.33 -1.52 7.86
C ASP A 374 -22.29 -1.93 6.80
N VAL A 375 -22.12 -1.09 5.77
CA VAL A 375 -21.14 -1.26 4.70
C VAL A 375 -19.69 -1.21 5.23
N PHE A 376 -19.42 -0.56 6.36
CA PHE A 376 -18.14 -0.59 7.07
C PHE A 376 -17.83 -2.00 7.59
N ARG A 377 -18.75 -2.62 8.33
CA ARG A 377 -18.59 -3.99 8.85
C ARG A 377 -18.68 -5.06 7.76
N LEU A 378 -19.51 -4.85 6.73
CA LEU A 378 -19.52 -5.69 5.54
C LEU A 378 -18.15 -5.66 4.85
N GLY A 379 -17.57 -4.47 4.64
CA GLY A 379 -16.22 -4.30 4.10
C GLY A 379 -15.13 -4.92 4.98
N GLY A 380 -15.25 -4.81 6.31
CA GLY A 380 -14.39 -5.53 7.26
C GLY A 380 -14.50 -7.05 7.17
N SER A 381 -15.66 -7.57 6.75
CA SER A 381 -15.93 -8.99 6.48
C SER A 381 -15.42 -9.45 5.10
N MET A 382 -15.00 -8.53 4.23
CA MET A 382 -14.41 -8.82 2.92
C MET A 382 -13.28 -7.83 2.57
N PRO A 383 -12.19 -7.77 3.35
CA PRO A 383 -11.21 -6.68 3.24
C PRO A 383 -10.54 -6.62 1.86
N PHE A 384 -10.32 -7.75 1.18
CA PHE A 384 -9.76 -7.75 -0.19
C PHE A 384 -10.68 -7.17 -1.26
N GLU A 385 -11.97 -6.98 -0.95
CA GLU A 385 -12.98 -6.34 -1.80
C GLU A 385 -13.10 -4.83 -1.52
N VAL A 386 -12.16 -4.27 -0.74
CA VAL A 386 -12.06 -2.83 -0.47
C VAL A 386 -10.73 -2.32 -1.04
N VAL A 387 -10.79 -1.41 -2.00
CA VAL A 387 -9.60 -0.84 -2.66
C VAL A 387 -9.64 0.67 -2.56
N GLU A 388 -8.58 1.27 -1.98
CA GLU A 388 -8.48 2.74 -1.83
C GLU A 388 -9.71 3.37 -1.13
N GLY A 389 -10.34 2.66 -0.19
CA GLY A 389 -11.55 3.08 0.54
C GLY A 389 -12.88 2.83 -0.19
N HIS A 390 -12.86 2.09 -1.30
CA HIS A 390 -14.02 1.88 -2.17
C HIS A 390 -14.33 0.40 -2.39
N GLY A 391 -15.62 0.07 -2.49
CA GLY A 391 -16.12 -1.28 -2.74
C GLY A 391 -15.83 -1.80 -4.16
N SER A 392 -15.37 -3.04 -4.26
CA SER A 392 -15.35 -3.80 -5.50
C SER A 392 -16.77 -4.13 -5.97
N GLN A 393 -16.89 -4.66 -7.18
CA GLN A 393 -18.18 -5.12 -7.69
C GLN A 393 -18.77 -6.24 -6.83
N ILE A 394 -17.95 -7.16 -6.31
CA ILE A 394 -18.41 -8.18 -5.34
C ILE A 394 -18.98 -7.54 -4.08
N LEU A 395 -18.33 -6.51 -3.50
CA LEU A 395 -18.87 -5.83 -2.31
C LEU A 395 -20.18 -5.13 -2.62
N ASN A 396 -20.23 -4.34 -3.70
CA ASN A 396 -21.41 -3.56 -4.08
C ASN A 396 -22.59 -4.47 -4.46
N LEU A 397 -22.34 -5.61 -5.10
CA LEU A 397 -23.38 -6.60 -5.43
C LEU A 397 -23.80 -7.43 -4.19
N TRP A 398 -22.95 -7.60 -3.17
CA TRP A 398 -23.39 -8.08 -1.85
C TRP A 398 -24.29 -7.05 -1.14
N VAL A 399 -23.95 -5.75 -1.17
CA VAL A 399 -24.80 -4.66 -0.65
C VAL A 399 -26.18 -4.67 -1.31
N TRP A 400 -26.25 -4.83 -2.64
CA TRP A 400 -27.51 -5.03 -3.36
C TRP A 400 -28.24 -6.32 -2.97
N THR A 401 -27.53 -7.45 -2.87
CA THR A 401 -28.11 -8.74 -2.45
C THR A 401 -28.76 -8.65 -1.07
N VAL A 402 -28.12 -7.94 -0.13
CA VAL A 402 -28.66 -7.64 1.21
C VAL A 402 -29.95 -6.82 1.09
N MET A 403 -29.96 -5.74 0.32
CA MET A 403 -31.16 -4.90 0.08
C MET A 403 -32.31 -5.65 -0.59
N PHE A 404 -32.03 -6.48 -1.59
CA PHE A 404 -33.05 -7.25 -2.31
C PHE A 404 -33.78 -8.26 -1.40
N ASN A 405 -33.18 -8.73 -0.31
CA ASN A 405 -33.91 -9.57 0.65
C ASN A 405 -34.96 -8.79 1.46
N ALA A 406 -34.84 -7.47 1.58
CA ALA A 406 -35.85 -6.62 2.22
C ALA A 406 -36.97 -6.24 1.24
N MET A 407 -36.56 -5.81 0.04
CA MET A 407 -37.40 -5.29 -1.04
C MET A 407 -38.18 -6.38 -1.78
N CYS A 408 -37.49 -7.45 -2.23
CA CYS A 408 -38.05 -8.44 -3.13
C CYS A 408 -38.87 -9.52 -2.40
N PRO A 409 -39.93 -10.05 -3.04
CA PRO A 409 -40.52 -11.31 -2.60
C PRO A 409 -39.50 -12.45 -2.72
N ALA A 410 -39.19 -13.13 -1.61
CA ALA A 410 -38.23 -14.24 -1.61
C ALA A 410 -38.57 -15.40 -2.56
N ALA A 411 -39.81 -15.50 -3.03
CA ALA A 411 -40.25 -16.44 -4.06
C ALA A 411 -39.72 -16.12 -5.48
N LEU A 412 -39.18 -14.91 -5.71
CA LEU A 412 -38.49 -14.54 -6.94
C LEU A 412 -37.00 -14.90 -6.94
N ALA A 413 -36.42 -15.26 -5.78
CA ALA A 413 -35.00 -15.52 -5.67
C ALA A 413 -34.49 -16.65 -6.59
N ALA A 414 -33.23 -16.57 -6.99
CA ALA A 414 -32.57 -17.61 -7.77
C ALA A 414 -32.44 -18.91 -6.95
N ARG A 415 -32.59 -20.06 -7.62
CA ARG A 415 -32.51 -21.37 -6.96
C ARG A 415 -31.06 -21.77 -6.75
N GLY A 416 -30.62 -21.65 -5.50
CA GLY A 416 -29.31 -22.11 -5.05
C GLY A 416 -29.00 -21.57 -3.66
N ALA A 417 -27.74 -21.73 -3.26
CA ALA A 417 -27.22 -21.19 -2.00
C ALA A 417 -25.78 -20.68 -2.08
N TYR A 418 -25.17 -20.76 -3.27
CA TYR A 418 -23.81 -20.30 -3.53
C TYR A 418 -23.81 -19.30 -4.69
N ALA A 419 -23.21 -18.13 -4.43
CA ALA A 419 -22.90 -17.11 -5.42
C ALA A 419 -21.64 -17.51 -6.21
N VAL A 420 -21.67 -17.28 -7.53
CA VAL A 420 -20.54 -17.49 -8.45
C VAL A 420 -20.40 -16.25 -9.31
N TRP A 421 -19.26 -15.58 -9.17
CA TRP A 421 -18.97 -14.29 -9.82
C TRP A 421 -18.15 -14.50 -11.08
N ALA A 422 -18.58 -13.90 -12.20
CA ALA A 422 -17.93 -13.99 -13.49
C ALA A 422 -17.62 -12.59 -14.05
N GLY A 423 -16.34 -12.34 -14.31
CA GLY A 423 -15.83 -11.06 -14.81
C GLY A 423 -14.40 -10.82 -14.34
N ASN A 424 -13.52 -10.33 -15.22
CA ASN A 424 -12.08 -10.18 -14.94
C ASN A 424 -11.76 -9.19 -13.79
N LEU A 425 -12.72 -8.33 -13.44
CA LEU A 425 -12.58 -7.26 -12.46
C LEU A 425 -13.62 -7.36 -11.32
N CYS A 426 -14.24 -8.54 -11.12
CA CYS A 426 -15.20 -8.74 -10.04
C CYS A 426 -14.62 -8.45 -8.65
N SER A 427 -13.37 -8.89 -8.41
CA SER A 427 -12.71 -8.79 -7.10
C SER A 427 -11.72 -7.63 -7.02
N GLY A 428 -11.62 -7.03 -5.83
CA GLY A 428 -10.60 -6.02 -5.53
C GLY A 428 -9.15 -6.51 -5.66
N THR A 429 -8.89 -7.83 -5.65
CA THR A 429 -7.54 -8.38 -5.95
C THR A 429 -7.08 -8.13 -7.39
N GLU A 430 -8.05 -7.95 -8.29
CA GLU A 430 -7.83 -7.72 -9.72
C GLU A 430 -7.84 -6.23 -10.11
N ALA A 431 -7.84 -5.32 -9.13
CA ALA A 431 -7.75 -3.87 -9.28
C ALA A 431 -6.36 -3.38 -9.75
N ARG A 432 -5.90 -3.93 -10.87
CA ARG A 432 -4.60 -3.71 -11.53
C ARG A 432 -4.85 -3.01 -12.86
N PHE A 433 -4.12 -1.95 -13.17
CA PHE A 433 -4.37 -1.17 -14.39
C PHE A 433 -4.12 -1.99 -15.67
N GLU A 434 -3.30 -3.02 -15.60
CA GLU A 434 -3.03 -4.01 -16.64
C GLU A 434 -4.28 -4.83 -17.00
N ASN A 435 -5.17 -5.08 -16.02
CA ASN A 435 -6.45 -5.77 -16.22
C ASN A 435 -7.55 -4.84 -16.80
N CYS A 436 -7.28 -3.53 -16.90
CA CYS A 436 -8.24 -2.47 -17.26
C CYS A 436 -7.78 -1.67 -18.51
N PRO A 437 -7.64 -2.28 -19.70
CA PRO A 437 -6.97 -1.66 -20.87
C PRO A 437 -7.59 -0.33 -21.36
N ASP A 438 -8.91 -0.23 -21.39
CA ASP A 438 -9.62 0.98 -21.85
C ASP A 438 -9.49 2.12 -20.82
N TYR A 439 -9.41 1.78 -19.53
CA TYR A 439 -9.14 2.71 -18.45
C TYR A 439 -7.66 3.11 -18.39
N SER A 440 -6.72 2.18 -18.63
CA SER A 440 -5.28 2.42 -18.47
C SER A 440 -4.68 3.23 -19.62
N SER A 441 -5.09 2.99 -20.86
CA SER A 441 -4.71 3.80 -22.03
C SER A 441 -5.12 5.27 -21.91
N SER A 442 -6.35 5.51 -21.44
CA SER A 442 -6.88 6.85 -21.11
C SER A 442 -6.32 7.42 -19.79
N CYS A 443 -5.54 6.63 -19.04
CA CYS A 443 -4.86 7.04 -17.81
C CYS A 443 -3.42 7.53 -18.03
N LEU A 444 -2.68 6.97 -18.99
CA LEU A 444 -1.31 7.37 -19.31
C LEU A 444 -1.15 8.86 -19.67
N ASN A 445 -2.25 9.52 -20.04
CA ASN A 445 -2.31 10.95 -20.41
C ASN A 445 -3.07 11.81 -19.38
N GLY A 446 -3.58 11.22 -18.29
CA GLY A 446 -4.48 11.85 -17.32
C GLY A 446 -3.82 12.22 -15.98
N ARG A 447 -4.42 13.16 -15.23
CA ARG A 447 -3.92 13.58 -13.90
C ARG A 447 -4.40 12.72 -12.73
N ARG A 448 -5.40 11.86 -12.92
CA ARG A 448 -5.95 10.98 -11.87
C ARG A 448 -6.26 9.61 -12.47
N CYS A 449 -5.80 8.59 -11.76
CA CYS A 449 -5.98 7.18 -12.05
C CYS A 449 -6.21 6.49 -10.72
N LYS A 450 -7.33 5.76 -10.60
CA LYS A 450 -7.75 5.13 -9.36
C LYS A 450 -8.01 3.66 -9.59
N LYS A 451 -7.50 2.82 -8.68
CA LYS A 451 -7.67 1.37 -8.79
C LYS A 451 -9.15 0.98 -8.65
N TRP A 452 -9.89 1.74 -7.84
CA TRP A 452 -11.32 1.50 -7.63
C TRP A 452 -12.20 1.84 -8.85
N GLU A 453 -11.82 2.85 -9.65
CA GLU A 453 -12.48 3.15 -10.92
C GLU A 453 -12.20 2.03 -11.95
N CYS A 454 -10.93 1.58 -12.01
CA CYS A 454 -10.51 0.46 -12.85
C CYS A 454 -11.28 -0.83 -12.50
N MET A 455 -11.31 -1.29 -11.25
CA MET A 455 -12.03 -2.53 -10.90
C MET A 455 -13.55 -2.48 -11.10
N ASN A 456 -14.15 -1.31 -11.32
CA ASN A 456 -15.57 -1.15 -11.63
C ASN A 456 -15.82 -0.78 -13.11
N SER A 457 -14.82 -0.93 -14.01
CA SER A 457 -14.95 -0.58 -15.43
C SER A 457 -15.44 -1.71 -16.34
N ILE A 458 -15.34 -2.98 -15.93
CA ILE A 458 -15.85 -4.15 -16.69
C ILE A 458 -16.87 -4.87 -15.81
N PRO A 459 -18.13 -5.06 -16.25
CA PRO A 459 -19.20 -5.63 -15.41
C PRO A 459 -18.87 -6.98 -14.79
N CYS A 460 -19.29 -7.16 -13.53
CA CYS A 460 -19.30 -8.43 -12.82
C CYS A 460 -20.70 -9.07 -12.85
N THR A 461 -20.79 -10.32 -13.30
CA THR A 461 -22.04 -11.09 -13.35
C THR A 461 -22.16 -12.00 -12.12
N LEU A 462 -23.29 -11.94 -11.41
CA LEU A 462 -23.68 -12.93 -10.41
C LEU A 462 -24.46 -14.08 -11.07
N THR A 463 -23.99 -15.31 -10.86
CA THR A 463 -24.72 -16.56 -11.16
C THR A 463 -24.88 -17.39 -9.89
N VAL A 464 -25.92 -18.24 -9.84
CA VAL A 464 -26.32 -18.95 -8.60
C VAL A 464 -26.34 -20.47 -8.81
N THR A 465 -25.87 -21.21 -7.81
CA THR A 465 -25.79 -22.69 -7.84
C THR A 465 -26.12 -23.34 -6.49
N ASP A 466 -26.60 -24.58 -6.55
CA ASP A 466 -26.83 -25.46 -5.40
C ASP A 466 -25.54 -26.11 -4.86
N LEU A 467 -24.52 -26.26 -5.71
CA LEU A 467 -23.24 -26.86 -5.34
C LEU A 467 -22.23 -25.77 -4.93
N PRO A 468 -21.43 -25.96 -3.86
CA PRO A 468 -20.27 -25.11 -3.63
C PRO A 468 -19.32 -25.22 -4.83
N LEU A 469 -18.55 -24.15 -5.09
CA LEU A 469 -17.42 -24.24 -6.00
C LEU A 469 -16.35 -25.15 -5.38
N VAL A 470 -16.42 -26.44 -5.73
CA VAL A 470 -15.30 -27.38 -5.58
C VAL A 470 -14.26 -26.93 -6.60
N GLY A 471 -13.42 -25.96 -6.21
CA GLY A 471 -12.20 -25.68 -6.93
C GLY A 471 -11.37 -26.97 -6.95
N ASN A 472 -10.87 -27.37 -8.13
CA ASN A 472 -10.19 -28.65 -8.33
C ASN A 472 -8.84 -28.72 -7.59
N THR A 473 -8.90 -28.94 -6.28
CA THR A 473 -7.74 -29.15 -5.39
C THR A 473 -7.04 -30.48 -5.65
N GLU A 474 -7.67 -31.41 -6.37
CA GLU A 474 -7.03 -32.62 -6.90
C GLU A 474 -5.81 -32.31 -7.78
N GLY A 475 -5.74 -31.12 -8.40
CA GLY A 475 -4.58 -30.65 -9.16
C GLY A 475 -3.50 -29.92 -8.36
N LEU A 476 -3.69 -29.70 -7.04
CA LEU A 476 -2.83 -28.84 -6.21
C LEU A 476 -1.94 -29.60 -5.20
N CYS A 477 -2.13 -30.91 -5.04
CA CYS A 477 -1.44 -31.74 -4.05
C CYS A 477 -1.05 -33.14 -4.57
N ASP A 478 -0.85 -33.32 -5.89
CA ASP A 478 -0.33 -34.58 -6.44
C ASP A 478 1.20 -34.56 -6.54
N ASP A 479 1.85 -35.14 -5.54
CA ASP A 479 3.31 -35.23 -5.39
C ASP A 479 3.99 -36.19 -6.40
N ARG A 480 3.32 -36.55 -7.51
CA ARG A 480 3.71 -37.63 -8.45
C ARG A 480 4.22 -37.17 -9.81
N MET A 481 4.68 -35.94 -9.97
CA MET A 481 5.44 -35.55 -11.16
C MET A 481 6.80 -36.29 -11.20
N ASN A 482 6.83 -37.42 -11.92
CA ASN A 482 8.03 -38.21 -12.16
C ASN A 482 8.99 -37.48 -13.11
N ILE A 483 9.91 -36.69 -12.54
CA ILE A 483 10.91 -35.87 -13.26
C ILE A 483 11.68 -36.63 -14.33
N THR A 484 11.87 -37.94 -14.18
CA THR A 484 12.59 -38.80 -15.15
C THR A 484 11.89 -38.90 -16.50
N GLU A 485 10.57 -38.79 -16.53
CA GLU A 485 9.75 -39.00 -17.73
C GLU A 485 9.66 -37.71 -18.58
N PHE A 486 9.58 -36.55 -17.93
CA PHE A 486 9.59 -35.23 -18.57
C PHE A 486 10.92 -34.89 -19.27
N LEU A 487 12.02 -35.59 -18.96
CA LEU A 487 13.34 -35.39 -19.56
C LEU A 487 13.62 -36.34 -20.74
N ALA A 488 12.68 -37.22 -21.12
CA ALA A 488 12.89 -38.25 -22.12
C ALA A 488 12.42 -37.87 -23.55
N ASP A 489 11.42 -37.00 -23.69
CA ASP A 489 10.80 -36.67 -24.99
C ASP A 489 11.41 -35.42 -25.67
N PRO A 490 11.97 -35.53 -26.88
CA PRO A 490 12.52 -34.40 -27.62
C PRO A 490 11.43 -33.64 -28.39
N ILE A 491 10.71 -32.73 -27.71
CA ILE A 491 9.71 -31.86 -28.34
C ILE A 491 10.41 -30.80 -29.21
N LEU A 492 9.99 -30.71 -30.47
CA LEU A 492 10.45 -29.71 -31.45
C LEU A 492 9.94 -28.30 -31.07
N MET A 493 10.86 -27.34 -31.02
CA MET A 493 10.57 -25.92 -30.73
C MET A 493 10.45 -25.12 -32.03
N ASP A 494 9.23 -25.07 -32.60
CA ASP A 494 8.93 -24.30 -33.83
C ASP A 494 7.89 -23.17 -33.64
N GLU A 495 7.44 -22.90 -32.41
CA GLU A 495 6.65 -21.69 -32.08
C GLU A 495 7.43 -20.72 -31.18
N PRO A 496 7.23 -19.39 -31.34
CA PRO A 496 7.92 -18.39 -30.53
C PRO A 496 7.44 -18.43 -29.07
N LEU A 497 8.39 -18.42 -28.14
CA LEU A 497 8.13 -18.60 -26.71
C LEU A 497 7.45 -17.35 -26.10
N ASP A 498 6.12 -17.36 -25.97
CA ASP A 498 5.37 -16.33 -25.23
C ASP A 498 5.73 -16.38 -23.72
N LEU A 499 6.42 -15.33 -23.26
CA LEU A 499 6.87 -15.17 -21.87
C LEU A 499 5.78 -14.57 -20.96
N ASP A 500 4.80 -13.85 -21.52
CA ASP A 500 3.74 -13.17 -20.74
C ASP A 500 2.66 -14.17 -20.26
N ALA A 501 2.75 -15.43 -20.67
CA ALA A 501 1.93 -16.53 -20.18
C ALA A 501 2.09 -16.82 -18.66
N CYS A 502 3.14 -16.34 -17.96
CA CYS A 502 3.33 -16.62 -16.53
C CYS A 502 2.36 -15.85 -15.59
N HIS A 503 1.56 -14.89 -16.09
CA HIS A 503 0.63 -14.11 -15.26
C HIS A 503 -0.85 -14.52 -15.31
N ARG A 504 -1.29 -15.37 -16.26
CA ARG A 504 -2.71 -15.72 -16.44
C ARG A 504 -3.16 -16.90 -15.55
N GLY A 505 -3.45 -16.61 -14.27
CA GLY A 505 -4.36 -17.37 -13.39
C GLY A 505 -3.99 -18.82 -13.00
N SER A 506 -2.96 -19.43 -13.59
CA SER A 506 -2.58 -20.81 -13.30
C SER A 506 -1.76 -20.91 -12.02
N LEU A 507 -2.27 -21.67 -11.03
CA LEU A 507 -1.50 -22.11 -9.86
C LEU A 507 -0.45 -23.17 -10.23
N ARG A 508 0.53 -22.77 -11.05
CA ARG A 508 1.74 -23.55 -11.36
C ARG A 508 2.97 -22.66 -11.16
N PRO A 509 3.79 -22.89 -10.13
CA PRO A 509 5.17 -22.40 -10.16
C PRO A 509 5.92 -23.15 -11.27
N ARG A 510 5.96 -22.58 -12.48
CA ARG A 510 6.98 -23.00 -13.46
C ARG A 510 8.34 -22.72 -12.81
N LEU A 511 9.29 -23.65 -12.95
CA LEU A 511 10.60 -23.63 -12.27
C LEU A 511 11.43 -22.34 -12.49
N TRP A 512 11.04 -21.53 -13.49
CA TRP A 512 11.67 -20.27 -13.90
C TRP A 512 10.97 -19.00 -13.37
N CYS A 513 9.76 -19.09 -12.79
CA CYS A 513 8.99 -17.96 -12.25
C CYS A 513 9.03 -17.93 -10.69
N LEU A 514 10.03 -18.54 -10.05
CA LEU A 514 10.23 -18.55 -8.59
C LEU A 514 11.23 -17.47 -8.13
N GLN A 515 10.87 -16.68 -7.11
CA GLN A 515 11.83 -15.81 -6.41
C GLN A 515 12.90 -16.59 -5.65
N ASP A 516 12.65 -17.85 -5.29
CA ASP A 516 13.60 -18.73 -4.59
C ASP A 516 14.85 -19.11 -5.41
N VAL A 517 15.07 -18.52 -6.60
CA VAL A 517 16.32 -18.60 -7.36
C VAL A 517 17.26 -17.40 -7.03
N GLU A 518 16.81 -16.42 -6.24
CA GLU A 518 17.58 -15.22 -5.86
C GLU A 518 18.91 -15.50 -5.15
N TRP A 519 19.10 -16.66 -4.50
CA TRP A 519 20.40 -17.07 -3.91
C TRP A 519 21.38 -17.65 -4.92
N LEU A 520 20.89 -18.13 -6.07
CA LEU A 520 21.68 -18.85 -7.06
C LEU A 520 22.54 -17.88 -7.89
N LEU A 521 22.06 -16.66 -8.15
CA LEU A 521 22.83 -15.58 -8.78
C LEU A 521 24.02 -15.07 -7.93
N PRO A 522 23.85 -14.78 -6.62
CA PRO A 522 24.96 -14.57 -5.69
C PRO A 522 25.92 -15.76 -5.63
N LEU A 523 25.43 -17.01 -5.60
CA LEU A 523 26.29 -18.19 -5.59
C LEU A 523 27.13 -18.30 -6.86
N VAL A 524 26.53 -18.13 -8.05
CA VAL A 524 27.25 -18.08 -9.33
C VAL A 524 28.26 -16.92 -9.35
N SER A 525 27.92 -15.77 -8.78
CA SER A 525 28.83 -14.62 -8.68
C SER A 525 30.02 -14.89 -7.74
N VAL A 526 29.79 -15.59 -6.63
CA VAL A 526 30.85 -16.04 -5.70
C VAL A 526 31.73 -17.11 -6.36
N ILE A 527 31.15 -18.08 -7.07
CA ILE A 527 31.90 -19.09 -7.82
C ILE A 527 32.74 -18.41 -8.91
N ALA A 528 32.19 -17.47 -9.68
CA ALA A 528 32.94 -16.71 -10.68
C ALA A 528 34.08 -15.90 -10.06
N ALA A 529 33.85 -15.24 -8.92
CA ALA A 529 34.89 -14.53 -8.19
C ALA A 529 36.00 -15.46 -7.67
N LEU A 530 35.64 -16.64 -7.14
CA LEU A 530 36.59 -17.67 -6.71
C LEU A 530 37.39 -18.25 -7.89
N CYS A 531 36.76 -18.45 -9.06
CA CYS A 531 37.45 -18.85 -10.28
C CYS A 531 38.44 -17.77 -10.75
N ILE A 532 38.06 -16.49 -10.74
CA ILE A 532 38.95 -15.37 -11.09
C ILE A 532 40.14 -15.29 -10.12
N VAL A 533 39.89 -15.42 -8.81
CA VAL A 533 40.94 -15.45 -7.78
C VAL A 533 41.86 -16.66 -7.96
N GLY A 534 41.31 -17.84 -8.27
CA GLY A 534 42.08 -19.06 -8.53
C GLY A 534 42.97 -18.96 -9.77
N VAL A 535 42.43 -18.43 -10.88
CA VAL A 535 43.20 -18.16 -12.11
C VAL A 535 44.29 -17.12 -11.85
N GLN A 536 43.99 -16.03 -11.15
CA GLN A 536 44.99 -15.01 -10.85
C GLN A 536 46.07 -15.52 -9.87
N TYR A 537 45.72 -16.34 -8.87
CA TYR A 537 46.68 -17.01 -7.99
C TYR A 537 47.58 -17.99 -8.75
N ALA A 538 47.02 -18.78 -9.66
CA ALA A 538 47.79 -19.68 -10.53
C ALA A 538 48.76 -18.90 -11.45
N TRP A 539 48.31 -17.75 -11.97
CA TRP A 539 49.14 -16.86 -12.79
C TRP A 539 50.27 -16.21 -11.99
N GLU A 540 49.98 -15.68 -10.80
CA GLU A 540 51.00 -15.11 -9.92
C GLU A 540 51.99 -16.18 -9.42
N THR A 541 51.52 -17.40 -9.13
CA THR A 541 52.38 -18.53 -8.75
C THR A 541 53.30 -18.97 -9.91
N SER A 542 52.78 -19.01 -11.13
CA SER A 542 53.58 -19.31 -12.34
C SER A 542 54.61 -18.21 -12.62
N ARG A 543 54.21 -16.94 -12.41
CA ARG A 543 55.12 -15.79 -12.53
C ARG A 543 56.22 -15.82 -11.46
N GLN A 544 55.89 -16.17 -10.23
CA GLN A 544 56.88 -16.39 -9.16
C GLN A 544 57.84 -17.53 -9.51
N LYS A 545 57.38 -18.64 -10.08
CA LYS A 545 58.26 -19.73 -10.57
C LYS A 545 59.23 -19.23 -11.66
N ALA A 546 58.74 -18.50 -12.65
CA ALA A 546 59.60 -17.91 -13.69
C ALA A 546 60.62 -16.90 -13.12
N THR A 547 60.21 -16.07 -12.16
CA THR A 547 61.14 -15.17 -11.44
C THR A 547 62.14 -15.94 -10.56
N ARG A 548 61.75 -17.10 -10.00
CA ARG A 548 62.68 -17.97 -9.25
C ARG A 548 63.73 -18.58 -10.18
N GLN A 549 63.32 -19.13 -11.32
CA GLN A 549 64.25 -19.67 -12.32
C GLN A 549 65.22 -18.60 -12.84
N SER A 550 64.75 -17.38 -13.08
CA SER A 550 65.62 -16.23 -13.44
C SER A 550 66.56 -15.78 -12.30
N LEU A 551 66.17 -15.98 -11.04
CA LEU A 551 67.03 -15.74 -9.87
C LEU A 551 67.97 -16.91 -9.58
N GLU A 552 67.65 -18.11 -10.07
CA GLU A 552 68.45 -19.32 -9.93
C GLU A 552 69.55 -19.35 -11.01
N SER A 553 69.25 -19.02 -12.28
CA SER A 553 70.29 -18.82 -13.29
C SER A 553 71.24 -17.66 -12.93
N SER A 554 70.69 -16.53 -12.48
CA SER A 554 71.51 -15.40 -11.98
C SER A 554 72.29 -15.74 -10.69
N LYS A 555 71.92 -16.81 -9.97
CA LYS A 555 72.70 -17.34 -8.85
C LYS A 555 73.78 -18.31 -9.30
N GLU A 556 73.60 -19.05 -10.39
CA GLU A 556 74.68 -19.84 -10.99
C GLU A 556 75.80 -18.88 -11.45
N ASP A 557 75.46 -17.84 -12.22
CA ASP A 557 76.37 -16.74 -12.60
C ASP A 557 77.10 -16.11 -11.39
N MET A 558 76.37 -15.85 -10.29
CA MET A 558 76.96 -15.30 -9.06
C MET A 558 77.70 -16.32 -8.19
N SER A 559 77.49 -17.63 -8.37
CA SER A 559 78.16 -18.69 -7.61
C SER A 559 79.56 -18.95 -8.14
N GLU A 560 79.73 -18.91 -9.46
CA GLU A 560 81.04 -18.97 -10.12
C GLU A 560 81.89 -17.75 -9.68
N ALA A 561 81.26 -16.58 -9.52
CA ALA A 561 81.88 -15.37 -8.97
C ALA A 561 82.12 -15.38 -7.44
N ARG A 562 81.64 -16.38 -6.69
CA ARG A 562 81.77 -16.48 -5.23
C ARG A 562 82.53 -17.69 -4.70
N ALA A 563 82.99 -18.59 -5.56
CA ALA A 563 83.86 -19.71 -5.19
C ALA A 563 85.28 -19.30 -4.72
N VAL A 564 85.55 -18.00 -4.57
CA VAL A 564 86.88 -17.41 -4.25
C VAL A 564 87.01 -17.00 -2.78
N GLU A 565 85.93 -16.83 -2.01
CA GLU A 565 85.99 -16.10 -0.73
C GLU A 565 85.18 -16.74 0.43
N ALA A 566 85.91 -17.26 1.44
CA ALA A 566 85.47 -17.78 2.74
C ALA A 566 84.51 -19.00 2.73
N ASP A 567 84.72 -20.09 3.48
CA ASP A 567 85.60 -20.39 4.63
C ASP A 567 85.50 -19.40 5.81
N LYS A 568 84.42 -19.52 6.62
CA LYS A 568 84.54 -19.82 8.07
C LYS A 568 83.22 -20.10 8.80
N THR A 569 83.38 -21.00 9.76
CA THR A 569 82.55 -21.42 10.92
C THR A 569 81.99 -20.24 11.77
N VAL A 570 81.07 -20.38 12.75
CA VAL A 570 80.75 -21.45 13.75
C VAL A 570 79.23 -21.49 14.09
N THR A 571 78.73 -22.57 14.72
CA THR A 571 77.34 -22.75 15.22
C THR A 571 77.27 -22.83 16.76
N ILE A 572 76.23 -22.28 17.41
CA ILE A 572 75.87 -22.50 18.84
C ILE A 572 74.33 -22.55 19.03
N GLN A 573 73.84 -23.38 19.95
CA GLN A 573 72.46 -23.42 20.50
C GLN A 573 72.50 -23.32 22.04
N VAL A 574 71.42 -22.87 22.70
CA VAL A 574 71.14 -23.07 24.14
C VAL A 574 69.61 -23.18 24.38
N HIS A 575 69.18 -23.90 25.42
CA HIS A 575 67.79 -24.08 25.90
C HIS A 575 67.49 -23.20 27.15
N ASP A 576 66.23 -23.12 27.61
CA ASP A 576 65.78 -23.71 28.91
C ASP A 576 64.33 -23.31 29.31
N GLU A 577 63.80 -23.97 30.36
CA GLU A 577 62.39 -24.00 30.83
C GLU A 577 62.23 -23.35 32.23
N PHE A 578 60.99 -23.11 32.72
CA PHE A 578 60.54 -23.44 34.11
C PHE A 578 59.02 -23.21 34.36
N GLU A 579 58.50 -23.58 35.55
CA GLU A 579 57.10 -23.99 35.82
C GLU A 579 56.54 -23.64 37.25
N VAL A 580 55.22 -23.83 37.51
CA VAL A 580 54.48 -23.92 38.83
C VAL A 580 54.23 -22.60 39.63
N GLY A 581 53.12 -22.35 40.39
CA GLY A 581 51.81 -23.02 40.62
C GLY A 581 51.04 -22.57 41.92
N GLN A 582 49.76 -23.02 42.12
CA GLN A 582 48.91 -23.06 43.36
C GLN A 582 48.44 -21.75 44.10
N GLU A 583 47.49 -21.71 45.08
CA GLU A 583 46.09 -22.24 45.22
C GLU A 583 45.35 -21.73 46.53
N VAL A 584 44.07 -21.24 46.44
CA VAL A 584 42.90 -21.48 47.40
C VAL A 584 43.01 -20.94 48.89
N PRO A 585 42.02 -20.93 49.87
CA PRO A 585 40.52 -21.00 49.97
C PRO A 585 39.76 -19.87 50.78
N GLN A 586 38.39 -19.88 50.76
CA GLN A 586 37.37 -19.55 51.82
C GLN A 586 37.23 -18.11 52.44
N GLU A 587 36.14 -17.67 53.14
CA GLU A 587 34.98 -18.33 53.83
C GLU A 587 33.61 -17.54 53.77
N LYS A 588 32.66 -17.73 54.72
CA LYS A 588 31.20 -17.32 54.77
C LYS A 588 30.72 -17.20 56.27
N PRO A 589 29.42 -17.10 56.72
CA PRO A 589 28.13 -16.49 56.25
C PRO A 589 27.31 -15.70 57.35
N SER A 590 26.08 -15.19 57.05
CA SER A 590 24.84 -14.95 57.91
C SER A 590 23.95 -13.82 57.28
N ALA A 591 22.62 -13.62 57.42
CA ALA A 591 21.52 -13.83 58.40
C ALA A 591 21.17 -12.55 59.25
N ASP A 592 19.91 -12.14 59.52
CA ASP A 592 18.57 -12.69 59.20
C ASP A 592 17.35 -11.71 59.31
N ALA A 593 16.24 -12.04 58.61
CA ALA A 593 14.79 -11.96 58.97
C ALA A 593 13.93 -10.67 59.26
N SER A 594 12.60 -10.88 59.09
CA SER A 594 11.41 -10.18 59.66
C SER A 594 10.86 -8.90 58.96
N LYS A 595 9.59 -8.46 59.08
CA LYS A 595 8.25 -9.07 59.42
C LYS A 595 7.08 -8.09 59.06
N LEU A 596 5.86 -8.63 58.84
CA LEU A 596 4.50 -8.04 58.93
C LEU A 596 4.22 -6.53 58.72
N ARG A 597 3.22 -6.21 57.86
CA ARG A 597 1.89 -5.70 58.31
C ARG A 597 0.81 -5.73 57.22
N ALA A 598 -0.46 -5.62 57.62
CA ALA A 598 -1.65 -5.40 56.78
C ALA A 598 -2.69 -4.57 57.54
N THR A 599 -3.54 -3.81 56.83
CA THR A 599 -4.72 -3.09 57.34
C THR A 599 -5.69 -2.75 56.20
N ASN A 600 -7.00 -2.79 56.48
CA ASN A 600 -8.07 -2.42 55.55
C ASN A 600 -8.40 -0.92 55.64
N GLY A 601 -9.22 -0.40 54.70
CA GLY A 601 -9.89 0.89 54.80
C GLY A 601 -10.98 1.06 53.73
N GLU A 602 -12.23 1.21 54.16
CA GLU A 602 -13.40 1.56 53.34
C GLU A 602 -13.85 3.01 53.65
N PHE A 603 -14.87 3.50 52.92
CA PHE A 603 -15.55 4.79 53.07
C PHE A 603 -14.74 6.05 52.64
N ALA A 604 -15.37 7.13 52.15
CA ALA A 604 -16.80 7.44 52.02
C ALA A 604 -17.15 8.11 50.68
N GLU A 605 -18.45 8.18 50.37
CA GLU A 605 -19.02 9.18 49.46
C GLU A 605 -18.92 10.59 50.08
N ASP A 606 -18.90 11.64 49.25
CA ASP A 606 -19.58 12.90 49.60
C ASP A 606 -19.98 13.71 48.35
N VAL A 607 -20.95 14.61 48.50
CA VAL A 607 -21.62 15.35 47.43
C VAL A 607 -21.39 16.85 47.56
N MET A 608 -20.94 17.51 46.49
CA MET A 608 -21.13 18.96 46.33
C MET A 608 -21.41 19.36 44.87
N SER A 609 -22.35 20.30 44.72
CA SER A 609 -22.67 20.98 43.48
C SER A 609 -22.22 22.44 43.54
N SER A 610 -21.95 23.08 42.39
CA SER A 610 -22.44 24.43 42.07
C SER A 610 -21.91 25.02 40.74
N ALA A 611 -22.86 25.46 39.91
CA ALA A 611 -22.87 26.70 39.10
C ALA A 611 -21.77 26.99 38.02
N PRO A 612 -22.10 27.76 36.97
CA PRO A 612 -21.22 27.98 35.81
C PRO A 612 -20.41 29.27 35.88
N TYR A 613 -19.29 29.32 35.14
CA TYR A 613 -18.56 30.55 34.84
C TYR A 613 -19.02 31.17 33.52
N ALA A 614 -19.37 32.45 33.56
CA ALA A 614 -19.52 33.30 32.38
C ALA A 614 -18.44 34.39 32.40
N MET A 615 -17.87 34.73 31.24
CA MET A 615 -17.02 35.91 31.08
C MET A 615 -17.53 36.78 29.93
N LYS A 616 -17.52 38.10 30.15
CA LYS A 616 -17.78 39.13 29.15
C LYS A 616 -16.49 39.94 28.90
N PRO A 617 -16.33 40.54 27.71
CA PRO A 617 -15.05 41.07 27.24
C PRO A 617 -14.71 42.46 27.82
N LYS A 618 -13.47 42.89 27.57
CA LYS A 618 -13.09 44.31 27.58
C LYS A 618 -12.40 44.69 26.26
N THR A 619 -12.64 45.93 25.86
CA THR A 619 -12.24 46.55 24.59
C THR A 619 -11.05 47.51 24.77
N HIS A 620 -10.48 47.93 23.62
CA HIS A 620 -9.92 49.25 23.23
C HIS A 620 -8.65 49.05 22.35
N ILE A 621 -8.66 49.44 21.07
CA ILE A 621 -8.42 50.80 20.50
C ILE A 621 -6.91 51.15 20.56
N GLU A 622 -6.21 51.67 19.53
CA GLU A 622 -6.57 52.61 18.44
C GLU A 622 -5.69 52.40 17.16
N GLN A 623 -6.22 52.71 15.94
CA GLN A 623 -5.64 53.53 14.82
C GLN A 623 -4.17 53.37 14.31
N LEU A 624 -3.73 53.76 13.08
CA LEU A 624 -4.26 54.50 11.90
C LEU A 624 -3.40 54.21 10.63
N ASN A 625 -3.97 54.38 9.42
CA ASN A 625 -3.49 54.95 8.10
C ASN A 625 -1.97 55.21 7.78
N SER A 626 -1.48 55.35 6.53
CA SER A 626 -2.00 55.18 5.14
C SER A 626 -0.92 55.41 4.03
N GLU A 627 -1.14 54.86 2.82
CA GLU A 627 -0.84 55.41 1.45
C GLU A 627 0.58 55.65 0.83
N ALA A 628 0.66 55.30 -0.48
CA ALA A 628 1.49 55.85 -1.59
C ALA A 628 3.04 55.59 -1.63
N THR A 629 3.82 55.81 -2.71
CA THR A 629 3.59 56.37 -4.08
C THR A 629 4.53 55.72 -5.16
N GLU A 630 4.51 56.19 -6.42
CA GLU A 630 5.32 55.73 -7.58
C GLU A 630 6.66 56.50 -7.80
N ALA A 631 7.54 56.01 -8.70
CA ALA A 631 8.14 56.75 -9.85
C ALA A 631 9.29 55.97 -10.56
N ALA A 632 9.66 56.38 -11.79
CA ALA A 632 10.79 55.87 -12.59
C ALA A 632 11.41 56.97 -13.50
N MET A 633 12.63 56.80 -14.04
CA MET A 633 13.07 57.39 -15.33
C MET A 633 14.45 56.90 -15.86
N ASP A 634 14.73 57.25 -17.12
CA ASP A 634 15.75 56.80 -18.10
C ASP A 634 17.04 57.68 -18.16
N ILE A 635 18.06 57.34 -19.01
CA ILE A 635 18.89 58.24 -19.90
C ILE A 635 20.26 57.64 -20.37
N ASN A 636 20.34 57.31 -21.67
CA ASN A 636 21.37 57.51 -22.74
C ASN A 636 22.93 57.29 -22.68
N LYS A 637 23.43 57.01 -23.92
CA LYS A 637 24.77 56.90 -24.56
C LYS A 637 25.55 58.27 -24.72
N PRO A 638 26.69 58.44 -25.48
CA PRO A 638 27.56 57.51 -26.29
C PRO A 638 29.13 57.68 -26.18
N GLU A 639 29.90 56.80 -26.87
CA GLU A 639 31.20 57.04 -27.59
C GLU A 639 32.44 57.61 -26.85
N CYS A 640 33.72 57.47 -27.29
CA CYS A 640 34.39 56.72 -28.37
C CYS A 640 35.90 56.54 -28.04
N HIS A 641 36.57 55.47 -28.49
CA HIS A 641 37.92 55.47 -29.14
C HIS A 641 38.49 54.05 -29.36
N ALA A 642 39.26 53.85 -30.43
CA ALA A 642 39.86 52.58 -30.84
C ALA A 642 41.37 52.46 -30.46
N ASN A 643 42.00 51.34 -30.86
CA ASN A 643 43.42 50.96 -30.68
C ASN A 643 43.77 50.19 -29.38
N ALA A 644 42.99 49.17 -29.00
CA ALA A 644 43.35 48.20 -27.96
C ALA A 644 43.39 46.73 -28.44
N GLU A 645 42.79 46.42 -29.58
CA GLU A 645 42.42 45.04 -29.96
C GLU A 645 43.55 44.27 -30.67
N GLU A 646 44.40 44.96 -31.45
CA GLU A 646 45.49 44.33 -32.21
C GLU A 646 46.66 43.85 -31.33
N ASP A 647 46.89 44.50 -30.18
CA ASP A 647 47.96 44.12 -29.25
C ASP A 647 47.52 43.06 -28.24
N LEU A 648 46.22 42.99 -27.91
CA LEU A 648 45.67 41.91 -27.09
C LEU A 648 45.80 40.56 -27.80
N GLN A 649 45.42 40.48 -29.08
CA GLN A 649 45.54 39.25 -29.88
C GLN A 649 47.00 38.77 -30.04
N LYS A 650 47.99 39.68 -30.03
CA LYS A 650 49.42 39.34 -30.07
C LYS A 650 49.97 38.83 -28.73
N LEU A 651 49.35 39.19 -27.61
CA LEU A 651 49.64 38.64 -26.28
C LEU A 651 49.04 37.24 -26.14
N GLU A 652 47.74 37.09 -26.41
CA GLU A 652 47.02 35.81 -26.33
C GLU A 652 47.67 34.72 -27.21
N ALA A 653 48.09 35.09 -28.44
CA ALA A 653 48.78 34.17 -29.35
C ALA A 653 50.19 33.72 -28.89
N ARG A 654 50.82 34.42 -27.94
CA ARG A 654 52.08 33.99 -27.31
C ARG A 654 51.83 33.09 -26.10
N GLU A 655 50.94 33.51 -25.20
CA GLU A 655 50.62 32.73 -23.99
C GLU A 655 50.02 31.35 -24.33
N ALA A 656 49.12 31.28 -25.32
CA ALA A 656 48.55 30.02 -25.78
C ALA A 656 49.62 29.04 -26.32
N LYS A 657 50.73 29.54 -26.87
CA LYS A 657 51.79 28.72 -27.47
C LYS A 657 52.80 28.21 -26.44
N GLU A 658 53.08 28.99 -25.40
CA GLU A 658 53.95 28.59 -24.29
C GLU A 658 53.22 27.67 -23.29
N SER A 659 51.93 27.90 -22.98
CA SER A 659 51.13 26.96 -22.16
C SER A 659 51.00 25.59 -22.82
N ALA A 660 50.60 25.51 -24.09
CA ALA A 660 50.40 24.24 -24.79
C ALA A 660 51.66 23.35 -24.81
N THR A 661 52.85 23.94 -24.91
CA THR A 661 54.11 23.18 -24.88
C THR A 661 54.53 22.79 -23.47
N ALA A 662 54.31 23.65 -22.46
CA ALA A 662 54.59 23.33 -21.06
C ALA A 662 53.70 22.17 -20.54
N ASP A 663 52.38 22.24 -20.75
CA ASP A 663 51.45 21.26 -20.20
C ASP A 663 51.52 19.90 -20.93
N THR A 664 51.80 19.88 -22.24
CA THR A 664 52.03 18.62 -22.97
C THR A 664 53.28 17.89 -22.46
N ALA A 665 54.38 18.61 -22.20
CA ALA A 665 55.59 18.04 -21.60
C ALA A 665 55.34 17.54 -20.16
N ARG A 666 54.60 18.31 -19.35
CA ARG A 666 54.25 17.96 -17.97
C ARG A 666 53.35 16.72 -17.89
N LEU A 667 52.38 16.60 -18.80
CA LEU A 667 51.51 15.42 -18.91
C LEU A 667 52.31 14.18 -19.33
N ALA A 668 53.21 14.30 -20.31
CA ALA A 668 54.09 13.20 -20.71
C ALA A 668 55.00 12.73 -19.55
N GLN A 669 55.56 13.66 -18.76
CA GLN A 669 56.38 13.34 -17.60
C GLN A 669 55.59 12.65 -16.46
N MET A 670 54.32 13.04 -16.25
CA MET A 670 53.41 12.39 -15.31
C MET A 670 52.98 10.98 -15.74
N VAL A 671 52.88 10.72 -17.05
CA VAL A 671 52.53 9.39 -17.58
C VAL A 671 53.75 8.45 -17.61
N GLY A 672 54.92 8.95 -18.01
CA GLY A 672 56.11 8.13 -18.28
C GLY A 672 56.85 7.56 -17.06
N THR A 673 56.55 8.02 -15.83
CA THR A 673 57.39 7.73 -14.64
C THR A 673 56.80 6.71 -13.66
N ARG A 674 55.56 6.24 -13.85
CA ARG A 674 54.99 5.18 -13.00
C ARG A 674 55.44 3.80 -13.47
N LYS A 675 56.48 3.25 -12.81
CA LYS A 675 56.70 1.79 -12.73
C LYS A 675 55.37 1.08 -12.45
N ALA A 676 55.16 -0.10 -13.03
CA ALA A 676 53.89 -0.85 -12.99
C ALA A 676 53.57 -1.46 -11.61
N GLY A 677 53.41 -0.61 -10.59
CA GLY A 677 53.04 -1.01 -9.23
C GLY A 677 51.55 -1.32 -9.11
N ASN A 678 51.23 -2.58 -8.82
CA ASN A 678 50.01 -3.07 -8.20
C ASN A 678 48.71 -2.34 -8.59
N ARG A 679 48.25 -2.53 -9.83
CA ARG A 679 46.85 -2.26 -10.19
C ARG A 679 45.95 -3.16 -9.33
N TYR A 680 45.15 -2.58 -8.44
CA TYR A 680 44.16 -3.33 -7.66
C TYR A 680 43.07 -3.86 -8.61
N PRO A 681 42.85 -5.18 -8.72
CA PRO A 681 41.93 -5.75 -9.72
C PRO A 681 40.47 -5.34 -9.52
N LEU A 682 40.10 -4.95 -8.29
CA LEU A 682 38.75 -4.49 -7.92
C LEU A 682 38.37 -3.10 -8.45
N GLY A 683 39.26 -2.41 -9.19
CA GLY A 683 38.95 -1.09 -9.78
C GLY A 683 37.75 -1.11 -10.74
N LEU A 684 37.66 -2.13 -11.60
CA LEU A 684 36.54 -2.28 -12.54
C LEU A 684 35.23 -2.61 -11.82
N ALA A 685 35.26 -3.52 -10.83
CA ALA A 685 34.09 -3.87 -10.03
C ALA A 685 33.52 -2.65 -9.28
N ARG A 686 34.37 -1.78 -8.74
CA ARG A 686 33.93 -0.52 -8.11
C ARG A 686 33.34 0.47 -9.11
N PHE A 687 33.90 0.57 -10.32
CA PHE A 687 33.33 1.39 -11.39
C PHE A 687 31.92 0.89 -11.75
N MET A 688 31.78 -0.40 -12.08
CA MET A 688 30.48 -1.00 -12.42
C MET A 688 29.44 -0.82 -11.30
N GLY A 689 29.81 -1.06 -10.04
CA GLY A 689 28.95 -0.80 -8.89
C GLY A 689 28.50 0.65 -8.80
N SER A 690 29.40 1.63 -8.98
CA SER A 690 29.04 3.05 -8.95
C SER A 690 28.12 3.48 -10.11
N THR A 691 28.34 2.94 -11.31
CA THR A 691 27.46 3.16 -12.47
C THR A 691 26.07 2.56 -12.23
N HIS A 692 26.00 1.37 -11.62
CA HIS A 692 24.74 0.68 -11.34
C HIS A 692 23.93 1.37 -10.24
N VAL A 693 24.58 1.84 -9.17
CA VAL A 693 23.96 2.68 -8.13
C VAL A 693 23.35 3.96 -8.74
N ALA A 694 24.06 4.62 -9.65
CA ALA A 694 23.54 5.80 -10.35
C ALA A 694 22.34 5.47 -11.25
N LEU A 695 22.43 4.41 -12.05
CA LEU A 695 21.33 3.97 -12.93
C LEU A 695 20.08 3.53 -12.15
N GLY A 696 20.23 2.89 -10.99
CA GLY A 696 19.10 2.55 -10.13
C GLY A 696 18.43 3.75 -9.47
N ASN A 697 19.19 4.80 -9.12
CA ASN A 697 18.63 6.06 -8.65
C ASN A 697 17.87 6.83 -9.74
N LEU A 698 18.26 6.66 -11.02
CA LEU A 698 17.51 7.20 -12.16
C LEU A 698 16.27 6.35 -12.45
N PHE A 699 16.37 5.03 -12.40
CA PHE A 699 15.25 4.11 -12.61
C PHE A 699 14.16 4.27 -11.54
N ALA A 700 14.52 4.36 -10.26
CA ALA A 700 13.58 4.62 -9.16
C ALA A 700 12.90 6.01 -9.22
N LYS A 701 13.39 6.90 -10.09
CA LYS A 701 12.78 8.21 -10.41
C LYS A 701 12.09 8.23 -11.78
N GLY A 702 11.92 7.07 -12.44
CA GLY A 702 11.31 6.96 -13.77
C GLY A 702 12.13 7.54 -14.92
N ALA A 703 13.40 7.91 -14.69
CA ALA A 703 14.24 8.62 -15.66
C ALA A 703 15.02 7.69 -16.62
N THR A 704 14.80 6.37 -16.54
CA THR A 704 15.33 5.36 -17.47
C THR A 704 14.27 4.30 -17.78
N HIS A 705 14.37 3.64 -18.93
CA HIS A 705 13.50 2.52 -19.29
C HIS A 705 13.58 1.38 -18.25
N PRO A 706 12.49 0.58 -18.09
CA PRO A 706 12.40 -0.48 -17.09
C PRO A 706 13.23 -1.73 -17.44
N VAL A 707 14.55 -1.56 -17.52
CA VAL A 707 15.51 -2.65 -17.56
C VAL A 707 15.60 -3.23 -16.16
N TYR A 708 15.11 -4.47 -15.96
CA TYR A 708 15.07 -5.19 -14.68
C TYR A 708 16.35 -5.01 -13.83
N PHE A 709 17.52 -5.08 -14.48
CA PHE A 709 18.83 -4.87 -13.85
C PHE A 709 18.92 -3.55 -13.08
N PHE A 710 18.38 -2.43 -13.56
CA PHE A 710 18.49 -1.13 -12.89
C PHE A 710 17.73 -1.08 -11.56
N GLY A 711 16.67 -1.86 -11.37
CA GLY A 711 15.97 -2.01 -10.09
C GLY A 711 16.88 -2.43 -8.93
N TRP A 712 17.98 -3.11 -9.23
CA TRP A 712 18.93 -3.60 -8.24
C TRP A 712 19.90 -2.53 -7.71
N GLY A 713 19.91 -1.31 -8.23
CA GLY A 713 20.94 -0.31 -7.87
C GLY A 713 21.07 -0.02 -6.37
N PHE A 714 20.01 -0.19 -5.57
CA PHE A 714 20.06 -0.07 -4.11
C PHE A 714 20.78 -1.25 -3.43
N THR A 715 20.67 -2.49 -3.91
CA THR A 715 21.40 -3.64 -3.34
C THR A 715 22.90 -3.56 -3.62
N TRP A 716 23.29 -2.83 -4.67
CA TRP A 716 24.69 -2.52 -4.97
C TRP A 716 25.29 -1.41 -4.09
N VAL A 717 24.48 -0.63 -3.34
CA VAL A 717 25.01 0.38 -2.40
C VAL A 717 25.80 -0.28 -1.24
N PRO A 718 25.25 -1.23 -0.46
CA PRO A 718 26.03 -1.99 0.52
C PRO A 718 27.23 -2.71 -0.10
N CYS A 719 27.07 -3.31 -1.28
CA CYS A 719 28.15 -4.02 -1.97
C CYS A 719 29.32 -3.08 -2.31
N PHE A 720 29.03 -1.89 -2.84
CA PHE A 720 30.04 -0.86 -3.15
C PHE A 720 30.76 -0.37 -1.89
N PHE A 721 30.04 -0.16 -0.78
CA PHE A 721 30.67 0.23 0.49
C PHE A 721 31.52 -0.89 1.10
N MET A 722 31.05 -2.15 1.10
CA MET A 722 31.83 -3.31 1.57
C MET A 722 33.10 -3.53 0.72
N LEU A 723 33.00 -3.52 -0.60
CA LEU A 723 34.16 -3.63 -1.49
C LEU A 723 35.12 -2.44 -1.35
N SER A 724 34.59 -1.25 -1.04
CA SER A 724 35.41 -0.08 -0.70
C SER A 724 36.18 -0.28 0.60
N GLY A 725 35.51 -0.71 1.68
CA GLY A 725 36.12 -1.03 2.97
C GLY A 725 37.16 -2.14 2.88
N PHE A 726 36.87 -3.23 2.14
CA PHE A 726 37.83 -4.32 1.92
C PHE A 726 39.08 -3.86 1.17
N VAL A 727 38.94 -3.03 0.14
CA VAL A 727 40.08 -2.43 -0.58
C VAL A 727 40.89 -1.48 0.32
N LEU A 728 40.23 -0.73 1.21
CA LEU A 728 40.90 0.14 2.18
C LEU A 728 41.71 -0.67 3.21
N PHE A 729 41.11 -1.71 3.80
CA PHE A 729 41.77 -2.62 4.74
C PHE A 729 42.93 -3.37 4.08
N SER A 730 42.74 -3.90 2.87
CA SER A 730 43.80 -4.57 2.10
C SER A 730 44.95 -3.64 1.72
N ALA A 731 44.67 -2.35 1.44
CA ALA A 731 45.69 -1.36 1.18
C ALA A 731 46.47 -0.97 2.45
N TYR A 732 45.77 -0.79 3.57
CA TYR A 732 46.37 -0.50 4.88
C TYR A 732 47.31 -1.63 5.33
N LEU A 733 46.87 -2.88 5.27
CA LEU A 733 47.70 -4.05 5.61
C LEU A 733 48.95 -4.18 4.72
N LYS A 734 48.92 -3.66 3.49
CA LYS A 734 50.06 -3.72 2.55
C LYS A 734 51.11 -2.63 2.75
N ASN A 735 50.80 -1.53 3.45
CA ASN A 735 51.74 -0.50 3.87
C ASN A 735 51.18 0.24 5.10
N PRO A 736 51.35 -0.30 6.33
CA PRO A 736 50.67 0.20 7.52
C PRO A 736 51.30 1.48 8.14
N LYS A 737 52.06 2.27 7.37
CA LYS A 737 52.75 3.48 7.82
C LYS A 737 52.75 4.58 6.75
N GLU A 738 52.73 5.84 7.20
CA GLU A 738 53.03 7.06 6.43
C GLU A 738 52.01 7.60 5.40
N GLU A 739 50.72 7.22 5.47
CA GLU A 739 49.64 8.06 4.88
C GLU A 739 48.88 8.79 6.01
N THR A 740 49.06 10.11 6.14
CA THR A 740 48.36 10.91 7.17
C THR A 740 46.87 11.01 6.86
N MET A 741 46.03 11.25 7.88
CA MET A 741 44.57 11.38 7.71
C MET A 741 44.18 12.41 6.64
N ILE A 742 44.91 13.53 6.54
CA ILE A 742 44.67 14.57 5.55
C ILE A 742 45.03 14.10 4.13
N GLN A 743 46.19 13.44 3.95
CA GLN A 743 46.57 12.85 2.66
C GLN A 743 45.59 11.75 2.23
N TYR A 744 45.16 10.90 3.18
CA TYR A 744 44.15 9.88 2.97
C TYR A 744 42.84 10.49 2.48
N VAL A 745 42.28 11.49 3.18
CA VAL A 745 41.04 12.17 2.75
C VAL A 745 41.21 12.80 1.37
N LEU A 746 42.24 13.65 1.16
CA LEU A 746 42.48 14.31 -0.14
C LEU A 746 42.59 13.31 -1.29
N ARG A 747 43.30 12.19 -1.10
CA ARG A 747 43.47 11.14 -2.10
C ARG A 747 42.16 10.41 -2.43
N ARG A 748 41.20 10.36 -1.51
CA ARG A 748 39.87 9.76 -1.75
C ARG A 748 38.89 10.78 -2.36
N SER A 749 38.89 12.02 -1.88
CA SER A 749 38.15 13.16 -2.46
C SER A 749 38.49 13.40 -3.93
N THR A 750 39.72 13.09 -4.35
CA THR A 750 40.20 13.23 -5.74
C THR A 750 40.04 11.97 -6.62
N THR A 751 39.62 10.82 -6.07
CA THR A 751 39.56 9.55 -6.85
C THR A 751 38.24 8.77 -6.78
N ILE A 752 37.43 8.97 -5.75
CA ILE A 752 36.15 8.25 -5.58
C ILE A 752 34.98 9.23 -5.78
N TYR A 753 35.03 10.35 -5.05
CA TYR A 753 33.94 11.32 -5.01
C TYR A 753 33.71 12.15 -6.29
N PRO A 754 34.68 12.39 -7.21
CA PRO A 754 34.41 13.21 -8.39
C PRO A 754 33.32 12.64 -9.30
N LEU A 755 33.28 11.31 -9.49
CA LEU A 755 32.26 10.66 -10.33
C LEU A 755 30.88 10.70 -9.67
N TYR A 756 30.82 10.52 -8.35
CA TYR A 756 29.58 10.58 -7.57
C TYR A 756 29.03 12.01 -7.53
N ALA A 757 29.88 13.01 -7.25
CA ALA A 757 29.52 14.42 -7.35
C ALA A 757 29.06 14.80 -8.76
N PHE A 758 29.72 14.29 -9.81
CA PHE A 758 29.31 14.51 -11.20
C PHE A 758 27.98 13.83 -11.57
N SER A 759 27.51 12.83 -10.81
CA SER A 759 26.14 12.30 -10.93
C SER A 759 25.11 13.10 -10.11
N LEU A 760 25.48 13.59 -8.93
CA LEU A 760 24.59 14.35 -8.04
C LEU A 760 24.35 15.78 -8.53
N ILE A 761 25.36 16.46 -9.09
CA ILE A 761 25.24 17.87 -9.52
C ILE A 761 24.21 18.02 -10.66
N PRO A 762 24.22 17.23 -11.75
CA PRO A 762 23.17 17.29 -12.77
C PRO A 762 21.79 16.91 -12.23
N ALA A 763 21.69 15.89 -11.36
CA ALA A 763 20.43 15.50 -10.75
C ALA A 763 19.84 16.61 -9.86
N PHE A 764 20.69 17.29 -9.07
CA PHE A 764 20.32 18.46 -8.28
C PHE A 764 19.87 19.63 -9.16
N ILE A 765 20.61 19.92 -10.24
CA ILE A 765 20.25 20.99 -11.19
C ILE A 765 18.89 20.69 -11.84
N MET A 766 18.66 19.45 -12.30
CA MET A 766 17.36 19.04 -12.88
C MET A 766 16.21 19.16 -11.86
N GLN A 767 16.35 18.62 -10.65
CA GLN A 767 15.28 18.72 -9.64
C GLN A 767 15.02 20.17 -9.22
N LYS A 768 16.06 21.02 -9.18
CA LYS A 768 15.90 22.45 -8.91
C LYS A 768 15.24 23.21 -10.07
N SER A 769 15.57 22.90 -11.33
CA SER A 769 14.91 23.51 -12.49
C SER A 769 13.45 23.06 -12.68
N LEU A 770 13.10 21.87 -12.18
CA LEU A 770 11.73 21.35 -12.18
C LEU A 770 10.91 21.78 -10.96
N GLY A 771 11.52 22.47 -9.97
CA GLY A 771 10.84 22.88 -8.74
C GLY A 771 10.52 21.74 -7.75
N THR A 772 11.11 20.55 -7.93
CA THR A 772 10.74 19.31 -7.21
C THR A 772 11.68 18.93 -6.06
N MET A 773 12.46 19.88 -5.54
CA MET A 773 13.31 19.63 -4.35
C MET A 773 12.51 19.83 -3.06
N SER A 774 12.26 18.74 -2.33
CA SER A 774 11.54 18.73 -1.05
C SER A 774 12.39 19.05 0.19
N ALA A 775 13.71 19.09 0.04
CA ALA A 775 14.67 19.38 1.11
C ALA A 775 15.48 20.64 0.80
N ASP A 776 15.75 21.43 1.84
CA ASP A 776 16.59 22.62 1.72
C ASP A 776 18.09 22.28 1.64
N TRP A 777 18.90 23.25 1.20
CA TRP A 777 20.34 22.99 1.02
C TRP A 777 21.07 22.65 2.33
N PRO A 778 20.75 23.23 3.52
CA PRO A 778 21.35 22.81 4.79
C PRO A 778 21.04 21.35 5.16
N THR A 779 19.80 20.89 4.99
CA THR A 779 19.43 19.49 5.25
C THR A 779 20.21 18.53 4.36
N LEU A 780 20.34 18.85 3.06
CA LEU A 780 21.11 18.05 2.12
C LEU A 780 22.61 18.03 2.48
N LEU A 781 23.18 19.16 2.94
CA LEU A 781 24.56 19.19 3.40
C LEU A 781 24.76 18.35 4.67
N ALA A 782 23.86 18.47 5.64
CA ALA A 782 23.89 17.70 6.89
C ALA A 782 23.76 16.19 6.63
N GLN A 783 22.84 15.76 5.77
CA GLN A 783 22.72 14.37 5.33
C GLN A 783 23.99 13.87 4.62
N SER A 784 24.60 14.70 3.75
CA SER A 784 25.85 14.32 3.06
C SER A 784 27.05 14.15 4.01
N PHE A 785 27.03 14.81 5.16
CA PHE A 785 28.04 14.70 6.21
C PHE A 785 27.78 13.49 7.11
N LEU A 786 26.51 13.26 7.50
CA LEU A 786 26.09 12.10 8.29
C LEU A 786 26.24 10.76 7.54
N LEU A 787 26.26 10.78 6.20
CA LEU A 787 26.59 9.63 5.35
C LEU A 787 28.10 9.34 5.23
N GLN A 788 28.97 10.11 5.90
CA GLN A 788 30.43 9.96 5.88
C GLN A 788 31.05 9.77 7.29
N ALA A 789 30.23 9.80 8.34
CA ALA A 789 30.62 9.56 9.73
C ALA A 789 30.40 8.09 10.14
#